data_AF-A0A3M8DVK6-F1
#
_entry.id   AF-A0A3M8DVK6-F1
#
_cell.length_a   1.000
_cell.length_b   1.000
_cell.length_c   1.000
_cell.angle_alpha   90.00
_cell.angle_beta   90.00
_cell.angle_gamma   90.00
#
_symmetry.space_group_name_H-M   'P 1'
#
loop_
_entity.id
_entity.type
_entity.pdbx_description
1 polymer ?
#
loop_
_entity_poly.entity_id
_entity_poly.type
_entity_poly.pdbx_seq_one_letter_code
_entity_poly.pdbx_strand_id
1 'polypeptide(L)'
;MWILLLLIPMFVQADSGLAVASDTRQAVVVFIDGLSFADVDKLRNHPQIEAALSYTAFGAMSIRTPGARTAENAYLLMGSGTQAIYTAASGTAYSPEELLSNGEQAGERMKQVGRLDGGGAETAAVLFPGIQRLLNDNRDRPFTERIGLLGSTLKEHGMRVTLLGNNDYGTVRQRPAALFAMDREGRIADGDVTAGTLMQAPTYPYGVRTDYEKLARRAAMQQGSGITVIELGDLARLYRLQPMMSPERFERQYQAVISDLGRFLAQLTADQQAKKQMVMVASSGVNPAAQKEKSLLLPILVWQENRSGSLFSYTTRQDGLVSGLDVMPTLLSWLDLPIPAEATGHVIRAKAADGLSMDEMFARVNWIDHVYRYRSTVLSGYVIMQIVALVAGLAIWLWQRRMGVSIAEGVKRPVRIVLFSLLFYPGLLLLEPLLPWRLPPVVILALLFFVTMIIATGLEGRGFVPALMMTGGLTAAGILVDGFMGGHIISRSYLGYDPVIGARFYGLGNELEGVLIGASILFAAAVYERGGRRWGWICDFAAILVFGVVLIYMALPSLGANAGGFLAGAIGFGMAMLRFRQVTIKKRELLLFAGILAGGIGILIVANLWSAEPLTHVGKVAKQIMAGDWAAIAQIVERKLAMNVRLIRVSLWSKGFFVSLIALGVLTFWSGRFMQHLARKWPFLIGGFRGIVAGSLAGLILNDSGIISAATSIIFFAIPALYAALDDRALSADRSA
;
A
#
# COMPACT_ATOMS: atom_id res chain seq x y z
N MET A 1 -22.51 -4.79 -59.09
CA MET A 1 -22.72 -5.65 -57.90
C MET A 1 -21.68 -5.24 -56.87
N TRP A 2 -21.84 -4.07 -56.27
CA TRP A 2 -22.72 -3.73 -55.14
C TRP A 2 -22.06 -4.13 -53.79
N ILE A 3 -21.64 -3.08 -53.06
CA ILE A 3 -21.72 -2.89 -51.59
C ILE A 3 -20.63 -3.55 -50.72
N LEU A 4 -19.67 -2.74 -50.25
CA LEU A 4 -19.47 -2.42 -48.82
C LEU A 4 -18.24 -1.49 -48.66
N LEU A 5 -18.50 -0.20 -48.83
CA LEU A 5 -17.59 0.90 -48.54
C LEU A 5 -18.49 1.97 -47.92
N LEU A 6 -18.45 2.12 -46.59
CA LEU A 6 -18.93 3.25 -45.77
C LEU A 6 -19.32 2.74 -44.37
N LEU A 7 -18.52 3.13 -43.36
CA LEU A 7 -18.94 3.63 -42.05
C LEU A 7 -17.69 3.83 -41.18
N ILE A 8 -16.94 4.88 -41.50
CA ILE A 8 -16.04 5.54 -40.54
C ILE A 8 -16.85 6.74 -40.03
N PRO A 9 -17.24 6.82 -38.75
CA PRO A 9 -17.73 8.07 -38.23
C PRO A 9 -16.53 9.00 -38.02
N MET A 10 -16.34 9.93 -38.97
CA MET A 10 -15.59 11.16 -38.74
C MET A 10 -16.32 11.94 -37.66
N PHE A 11 -15.84 11.87 -36.42
CA PHE A 11 -16.15 12.88 -35.41
C PHE A 11 -15.35 14.14 -35.77
N VAL A 12 -15.95 15.00 -36.58
CA VAL A 12 -15.57 16.41 -36.66
C VAL A 12 -16.21 17.09 -35.45
N GLN A 13 -15.42 17.34 -34.41
CA GLN A 13 -15.80 18.29 -33.37
C GLN A 13 -15.84 19.67 -34.02
N ALA A 14 -17.05 20.17 -34.25
CA ALA A 14 -17.28 21.58 -34.48
C ALA A 14 -16.99 22.31 -33.16
N ASP A 15 -15.94 23.14 -33.14
CA ASP A 15 -15.74 24.18 -32.15
C ASP A 15 -16.87 25.20 -32.27
N SER A 16 -18.01 24.89 -31.65
CA SER A 16 -18.97 25.91 -31.26
C SER A 16 -18.46 26.51 -29.95
N GLY A 17 -17.80 27.66 -30.06
CA GLY A 17 -17.51 28.55 -28.94
C GLY A 17 -18.81 28.97 -28.26
N LEU A 18 -19.30 28.11 -27.38
CA LEU A 18 -20.26 28.48 -26.35
C LEU A 18 -19.45 29.14 -25.24
N ALA A 19 -19.61 30.45 -25.11
CA ALA A 19 -19.23 31.17 -23.92
C ALA A 19 -19.85 30.46 -22.72
N VAL A 20 -19.05 29.65 -22.03
CA VAL A 20 -19.41 29.07 -20.73
C VAL A 20 -19.60 30.27 -19.81
N ALA A 21 -20.85 30.48 -19.37
CA ALA A 21 -21.12 31.39 -18.28
C ALA A 21 -20.15 31.04 -17.14
N SER A 22 -19.21 31.93 -16.81
CA SER A 22 -18.10 31.65 -15.91
C SER A 22 -18.63 31.48 -14.48
N ASP A 23 -19.01 30.25 -14.14
CA ASP A 23 -19.39 29.90 -12.79
C ASP A 23 -18.10 29.85 -11.96
N THR A 24 -17.83 30.90 -11.19
CA THR A 24 -16.55 31.07 -10.50
C THR A 24 -16.41 30.07 -9.36
N ARG A 25 -15.86 28.89 -9.63
CA ARG A 25 -15.56 27.87 -8.62
C ARG A 25 -14.21 28.14 -7.94
N GLN A 26 -14.18 27.98 -6.62
CA GLN A 26 -12.97 28.16 -5.82
C GLN A 26 -12.67 26.92 -4.98
N ALA A 27 -11.40 26.61 -4.76
CA ALA A 27 -10.97 25.63 -3.76
C ALA A 27 -10.11 26.31 -2.69
N VAL A 28 -10.43 26.06 -1.42
CA VAL A 28 -9.62 26.45 -0.27
C VAL A 28 -9.06 25.17 0.36
N VAL A 29 -7.74 25.00 0.30
CA VAL A 29 -7.03 23.86 0.86
C VAL A 29 -6.30 24.31 2.11
N VAL A 30 -6.75 23.85 3.27
CA VAL A 30 -6.17 24.18 4.57
C VAL A 30 -5.30 23.01 5.04
N PHE A 31 -4.00 23.23 5.10
CA PHE A 31 -3.07 22.30 5.69
C PHE A 31 -2.83 22.65 7.15
N ILE A 32 -3.24 21.74 8.05
CA ILE A 32 -2.95 21.82 9.48
C ILE A 32 -1.80 20.87 9.76
N ASP A 33 -0.59 21.39 9.87
CA ASP A 33 0.59 20.55 9.99
C ASP A 33 0.72 19.93 11.39
N GLY A 34 0.91 18.62 11.41
CA GLY A 34 0.87 17.81 12.63
C GLY A 34 -0.52 17.28 13.00
N LEU A 35 -1.57 17.60 12.25
CA LEU A 35 -2.93 17.13 12.56
C LEU A 35 -3.01 15.60 12.50
N SER A 36 -3.43 15.00 13.61
CA SER A 36 -3.67 13.57 13.76
C SER A 36 -5.15 13.26 13.97
N PHE A 37 -5.53 11.98 13.89
CA PHE A 37 -6.90 11.58 14.23
C PHE A 37 -7.25 11.88 15.70
N ALA A 38 -6.30 11.82 16.63
CA ALA A 38 -6.54 12.22 18.02
C ALA A 38 -6.92 13.70 18.13
N ASP A 39 -6.32 14.56 17.30
CA ASP A 39 -6.65 15.98 17.26
C ASP A 39 -8.03 16.24 16.65
N VAL A 40 -8.38 15.49 15.59
CA VAL A 40 -9.72 15.57 14.99
C VAL A 40 -10.79 15.06 15.95
N ASP A 41 -10.49 14.05 16.78
CA ASP A 41 -11.39 13.59 17.84
C ASP A 41 -11.65 14.67 18.90
N LYS A 42 -10.64 15.50 19.21
CA LYS A 42 -10.83 16.66 20.10
C LYS A 42 -11.60 17.79 19.41
N LEU A 43 -11.25 18.08 18.16
CA LEU A 43 -11.88 19.13 17.36
C LEU A 43 -13.37 18.86 17.13
N ARG A 44 -13.76 17.61 16.85
CA ARG A 44 -15.16 17.25 16.57
C ARG A 44 -16.10 17.39 17.76
N ASN A 45 -15.54 17.33 18.96
CA ASN A 45 -16.28 17.53 20.20
C ASN A 45 -16.31 19.01 20.63
N HIS A 46 -15.79 19.92 19.80
CA HIS A 46 -15.73 21.34 20.12
C HIS A 46 -17.00 22.07 19.60
N PRO A 47 -17.74 22.82 20.45
CA PRO A 47 -19.05 23.39 20.10
C PRO A 47 -19.06 24.31 18.87
N GLN A 48 -17.92 24.95 18.59
CA GLN A 48 -17.80 25.95 17.52
C GLN A 48 -17.80 25.35 16.12
N ILE A 49 -17.46 24.07 15.95
CA ILE A 49 -17.33 23.42 14.63
C ILE A 49 -18.28 22.22 14.47
N GLU A 50 -18.95 21.81 15.54
CA GLU A 50 -19.88 20.67 15.55
C GLU A 50 -20.92 20.74 14.40
N ALA A 51 -21.56 21.90 14.23
CA ALA A 51 -22.52 22.12 13.15
C ALA A 51 -21.89 21.99 11.76
N ALA A 52 -20.68 22.53 11.56
CA ALA A 52 -19.98 22.43 10.30
C ALA A 52 -19.60 20.98 9.98
N LEU A 53 -19.26 20.17 10.99
CA LEU A 53 -18.86 18.78 10.82
C LEU A 53 -20.00 17.85 10.39
N SER A 54 -21.25 18.20 10.70
CA SER A 54 -22.43 17.41 10.31
C SER A 54 -22.62 17.31 8.78
N TYR A 55 -22.09 18.27 8.03
CA TYR A 55 -22.15 18.31 6.56
C TYR A 55 -20.79 18.07 5.90
N THR A 56 -19.86 17.43 6.61
CA THR A 56 -18.52 17.15 6.12
C THR A 56 -18.41 15.74 5.56
N ALA A 57 -17.71 15.61 4.46
CA ALA A 57 -17.19 14.32 4.01
C ALA A 57 -15.80 14.07 4.60
N PHE A 58 -15.57 12.90 5.20
CA PHE A 58 -14.35 12.63 5.97
C PHE A 58 -13.66 11.33 5.54
N GLY A 59 -12.36 11.25 5.77
CA GLY A 59 -11.61 10.03 5.55
C GLY A 59 -10.20 10.07 6.09
N ALA A 60 -9.51 8.96 5.90
CA ALA A 60 -8.09 8.82 6.14
C ALA A 60 -7.32 8.90 4.83
N MET A 61 -6.24 9.65 4.81
CA MET A 61 -5.36 9.80 3.66
C MET A 61 -4.04 9.06 3.91
N SER A 62 -3.70 8.17 2.97
CA SER A 62 -2.44 7.47 2.93
C SER A 62 -1.42 8.23 2.08
N ILE A 63 -0.22 8.45 2.65
CA ILE A 63 0.90 9.10 1.99
C ILE A 63 2.03 8.09 1.82
N ARG A 64 2.27 7.69 0.57
CA ARG A 64 3.41 6.85 0.19
C ARG A 64 4.49 7.68 -0.46
N THR A 65 5.47 8.10 0.33
CA THR A 65 6.65 8.78 -0.16
C THR A 65 7.71 7.76 -0.62
N PRO A 66 8.48 8.06 -1.68
CA PRO A 66 9.61 7.21 -2.10
C PRO A 66 10.83 7.28 -1.15
N GLY A 67 10.79 8.15 -0.13
CA GLY A 67 11.85 8.35 0.86
C GLY A 67 11.32 8.35 2.30
N ALA A 68 11.87 9.22 3.15
CA ALA A 68 11.35 9.41 4.50
C ALA A 68 9.93 9.99 4.46
N ARG A 69 9.11 9.64 5.47
CA ARG A 69 7.77 10.20 5.62
C ARG A 69 7.89 11.58 6.29
N THR A 70 8.13 12.61 5.47
CA THR A 70 8.23 14.01 5.90
C THR A 70 7.11 14.84 5.30
N ALA A 71 6.82 15.99 5.91
CA ALA A 71 5.83 16.95 5.43
C ALA A 71 6.09 17.36 3.97
N GLU A 72 7.34 17.69 3.65
CA GLU A 72 7.76 18.13 2.33
C GLU A 72 7.50 17.08 1.24
N ASN A 73 7.80 15.82 1.55
CA ASN A 73 7.53 14.71 0.64
C ASN A 73 6.02 14.48 0.46
N ALA A 74 5.20 14.73 1.49
CA ALA A 74 3.75 14.63 1.38
C ALA A 74 3.18 15.75 0.50
N TYR A 75 3.62 17.00 0.69
CA TYR A 75 3.24 18.12 -0.16
C TYR A 75 3.61 17.88 -1.63
N LEU A 76 4.83 17.40 -1.88
CA LEU A 76 5.25 17.02 -3.23
C LEU A 76 4.38 15.92 -3.82
N LEU A 77 4.06 14.87 -3.06
CA LEU A 77 3.18 13.80 -3.52
C LEU A 77 1.80 14.33 -3.93
N MET A 78 1.21 15.22 -3.12
CA MET A 78 -0.10 15.78 -3.36
C MET A 78 -0.13 16.75 -4.55
N GLY A 79 0.92 17.57 -4.74
CA GLY A 79 0.98 18.61 -5.78
C GLY A 79 1.58 18.16 -7.11
N SER A 80 2.42 17.13 -7.11
CA SER A 80 3.06 16.61 -8.33
C SER A 80 2.20 15.56 -9.04
N GLY A 81 1.16 15.03 -8.37
CA GLY A 81 0.34 13.92 -8.88
C GLY A 81 1.08 12.58 -9.02
N THR A 82 2.35 12.53 -8.61
CA THR A 82 3.24 11.35 -8.59
C THR A 82 4.23 11.46 -7.43
N GLN A 83 5.03 10.41 -7.24
CA GLN A 83 6.08 10.37 -6.23
C GLN A 83 7.26 11.28 -6.58
N ALA A 84 7.69 12.13 -5.65
CA ALA A 84 8.93 12.91 -5.74
C ALA A 84 9.63 12.92 -4.36
N ILE A 85 10.95 13.19 -4.35
CA ILE A 85 11.75 13.29 -3.12
C ILE A 85 12.22 14.70 -2.88
N TYR A 86 11.89 15.22 -1.71
CA TYR A 86 12.50 16.40 -1.13
C TYR A 86 13.82 16.07 -0.45
N THR A 87 14.79 16.97 -0.63
CA THR A 87 16.05 16.99 0.13
C THR A 87 16.10 18.28 0.94
N ALA A 88 16.52 18.21 2.20
CA ALA A 88 16.61 19.39 3.08
C ALA A 88 17.46 20.53 2.50
N ALA A 89 18.40 20.17 1.62
CA ALA A 89 19.29 21.11 0.97
C ALA A 89 18.63 21.86 -0.21
N SER A 90 17.40 21.51 -0.57
CA SER A 90 16.52 22.30 -1.46
C SER A 90 15.87 23.49 -0.74
N GLY A 91 15.90 23.54 0.60
CA GLY A 91 15.42 24.69 1.36
C GLY A 91 13.89 24.89 1.30
N THR A 92 13.46 26.14 1.48
CA THR A 92 12.05 26.53 1.64
C THR A 92 11.67 27.69 0.72
N ALA A 93 10.41 28.12 0.77
CA ALA A 93 9.90 29.26 0.03
C ALA A 93 10.03 30.61 0.76
N TYR A 94 10.08 31.69 -0.01
CA TYR A 94 10.33 33.07 0.42
C TYR A 94 9.52 34.07 -0.40
N SER A 95 9.24 35.24 0.16
CA SER A 95 8.85 36.39 -0.67
C SER A 95 10.06 36.94 -1.43
N PRO A 96 9.88 37.56 -2.62
CA PRO A 96 11.01 37.98 -3.47
C PRO A 96 12.05 38.87 -2.76
N GLU A 97 11.60 39.79 -1.91
CA GLU A 97 12.44 40.75 -1.19
C GLU A 97 12.95 40.20 0.15
N GLU A 98 12.53 39.00 0.55
CA GLU A 98 12.96 38.40 1.82
C GLU A 98 14.41 37.94 1.74
N LEU A 99 15.17 38.24 2.79
CA LEU A 99 16.57 37.85 2.89
C LEU A 99 16.73 36.38 3.24
N LEU A 100 17.56 35.70 2.46
CA LEU A 100 18.08 34.37 2.74
C LEU A 100 19.12 34.42 3.86
N SER A 101 19.53 33.25 4.37
CA SER A 101 20.52 33.16 5.47
C SER A 101 21.90 33.73 5.12
N ASN A 102 22.23 33.85 3.83
CA ASN A 102 23.46 34.47 3.32
C ASN A 102 23.33 35.99 3.09
N GLY A 103 22.19 36.61 3.41
CA GLY A 103 21.93 38.04 3.22
C GLY A 103 21.51 38.43 1.80
N GLU A 104 21.35 37.48 0.89
CA GLU A 104 20.86 37.72 -0.47
C GLU A 104 19.32 37.75 -0.51
N GLN A 105 18.71 38.56 -1.37
CA GLN A 105 17.27 38.50 -1.61
C GLN A 105 16.88 37.23 -2.37
N ALA A 106 15.77 36.61 -2.00
CA ALA A 106 15.31 35.38 -2.64
C ALA A 106 15.05 35.55 -4.15
N GLY A 107 14.56 36.70 -4.58
CA GLY A 107 14.34 37.03 -6.00
C GLY A 107 15.64 37.05 -6.80
N GLU A 108 16.70 37.65 -6.28
CA GLU A 108 18.03 37.69 -6.92
C GLU A 108 18.67 36.29 -6.96
N ARG A 109 18.54 35.53 -5.88
CA ARG A 109 18.99 34.14 -5.86
C ARG A 109 18.30 33.30 -6.93
N MET A 110 16.98 33.47 -7.08
CA MET A 110 16.19 32.77 -8.09
C MET A 110 16.63 33.13 -9.51
N LYS A 111 17.04 34.39 -9.75
CA LYS A 111 17.62 34.84 -11.03
C LYS A 111 18.92 34.12 -11.39
N GLN A 112 19.76 33.84 -10.40
CA GLN A 112 21.05 33.16 -10.63
C GLN A 112 20.91 31.67 -10.94
N VAL A 113 19.96 30.98 -10.30
CA VAL A 113 19.85 29.52 -10.37
C VAL A 113 18.83 29.03 -11.39
N GLY A 114 17.83 29.85 -11.76
CA GLY A 114 16.75 29.46 -12.66
C GLY A 114 17.10 29.54 -14.14
N ARG A 115 16.32 28.84 -14.98
CA ARG A 115 16.22 29.12 -16.42
C ARG A 115 15.35 30.36 -16.58
N LEU A 116 15.95 31.54 -16.57
CA LEU A 116 15.24 32.78 -16.88
C LEU A 116 15.64 33.25 -18.26
N ASP A 117 14.82 32.89 -19.24
CA ASP A 117 14.50 33.85 -20.28
C ASP A 117 13.59 34.88 -19.58
N GLY A 118 14.06 36.13 -19.50
CA GLY A 118 13.60 37.12 -18.52
C GLY A 118 12.09 37.39 -18.45
N GLY A 119 11.61 37.73 -17.25
CA GLY A 119 10.33 38.46 -17.06
C GLY A 119 9.39 37.98 -15.94
N GLY A 120 9.53 36.75 -15.41
CA GLY A 120 8.49 36.16 -14.54
C GLY A 120 8.77 36.10 -13.03
N ALA A 121 9.98 36.43 -12.57
CA ALA A 121 10.30 36.46 -11.13
C ALA A 121 9.72 37.70 -10.43
N GLU A 122 9.54 38.79 -11.18
CA GLU A 122 9.04 40.09 -10.68
C GLU A 122 7.52 40.09 -10.45
N THR A 123 6.81 39.07 -10.95
CA THR A 123 5.34 38.96 -10.85
C THR A 123 4.87 37.90 -9.84
N ALA A 124 5.79 37.18 -9.20
CA ALA A 124 5.45 36.11 -8.25
C ALA A 124 5.51 36.63 -6.80
N ALA A 125 4.50 36.34 -5.99
CA ALA A 125 4.46 36.74 -4.58
C ALA A 125 5.26 35.79 -3.68
N VAL A 126 5.46 34.54 -4.10
CA VAL A 126 6.24 33.53 -3.38
C VAL A 126 7.12 32.76 -4.35
N LEU A 127 8.38 32.55 -3.96
CA LEU A 127 9.42 31.86 -4.72
C LEU A 127 9.99 30.69 -3.92
N PHE A 128 10.33 29.61 -4.61
CA PHE A 128 11.08 28.47 -4.07
C PHE A 128 12.47 28.38 -4.74
N PRO A 129 13.50 29.05 -4.18
CA PRO A 129 14.83 29.14 -4.80
C PRO A 129 15.52 27.80 -5.07
N GLY A 130 15.18 26.76 -4.30
CA GLY A 130 15.76 25.43 -4.46
C GLY A 130 15.19 24.58 -5.59
N ILE A 131 14.31 25.12 -6.45
CA ILE A 131 13.61 24.33 -7.47
C ILE A 131 14.55 23.53 -8.37
N GLN A 132 15.65 24.13 -8.85
CA GLN A 132 16.57 23.42 -9.75
C GLN A 132 17.31 22.29 -9.04
N ARG A 133 17.67 22.48 -7.77
CA ARG A 133 18.25 21.39 -6.99
C ARG A 133 17.24 20.26 -6.81
N LEU A 134 16.01 20.61 -6.46
CA LEU A 134 14.94 19.65 -6.28
C LEU A 134 14.69 18.86 -7.57
N LEU A 135 14.68 19.51 -8.74
CA LEU A 135 14.58 18.85 -10.05
C LEU A 135 15.79 17.94 -10.31
N ASN A 136 17.02 18.40 -10.04
CA ASN A 136 18.24 17.61 -10.24
C ASN A 136 18.31 16.37 -9.34
N ASP A 137 17.97 16.49 -8.06
CA ASP A 137 17.94 15.38 -7.08
C ASP A 137 16.92 14.29 -7.46
N ASN A 138 16.01 14.65 -8.36
CA ASN A 138 14.93 13.84 -8.86
C ASN A 138 15.17 13.35 -10.29
N ARG A 139 15.99 14.00 -11.13
CA ARG A 139 16.13 13.73 -12.57
C ARG A 139 16.26 12.24 -12.97
N ASP A 140 17.10 11.48 -12.28
CA ASP A 140 17.38 10.07 -12.60
C ASP A 140 16.48 9.08 -11.84
N ARG A 141 15.41 9.58 -11.21
CA ARG A 141 14.43 8.75 -10.52
C ARG A 141 13.30 8.35 -11.47
N PRO A 142 12.55 7.28 -11.18
CA PRO A 142 11.55 6.76 -12.11
C PRO A 142 10.30 7.64 -12.32
N PHE A 143 10.21 8.80 -11.68
CA PHE A 143 8.95 9.51 -11.46
C PHE A 143 8.98 11.02 -11.76
N THR A 144 10.01 11.54 -12.43
CA THR A 144 10.51 12.89 -12.10
C THR A 144 10.61 13.86 -13.27
N GLU A 145 9.48 14.02 -13.94
CA GLU A 145 9.20 15.21 -14.78
C GLU A 145 8.01 16.05 -14.25
N ARG A 146 7.64 15.94 -12.96
CA ARG A 146 6.29 16.35 -12.51
C ARG A 146 6.20 17.25 -11.29
N ILE A 147 7.34 17.76 -10.82
CA ILE A 147 7.34 18.72 -9.71
C ILE A 147 6.68 20.02 -10.18
N GLY A 148 5.71 20.52 -9.41
CA GLY A 148 4.95 21.72 -9.75
C GLY A 148 3.86 21.51 -10.82
N LEU A 149 3.41 20.27 -11.04
CA LEU A 149 2.37 19.95 -12.03
C LEU A 149 1.05 20.68 -11.73
N LEU A 150 0.53 20.61 -10.50
CA LEU A 150 -0.72 21.30 -10.12
C LEU A 150 -0.64 22.81 -10.40
N GLY A 151 0.41 23.48 -9.91
CA GLY A 151 0.59 24.93 -10.09
C GLY A 151 0.72 25.32 -11.57
N SER A 152 1.43 24.51 -12.37
CA SER A 152 1.59 24.75 -13.81
C SER A 152 0.26 24.57 -14.56
N THR A 153 -0.48 23.49 -14.29
CA THR A 153 -1.78 23.24 -14.93
C THR A 153 -2.79 24.35 -14.62
N LEU A 154 -2.81 24.85 -13.38
CA LEU A 154 -3.67 25.97 -13.01
C LEU A 154 -3.29 27.25 -13.76
N LYS A 155 -1.98 27.56 -13.81
CA LYS A 155 -1.44 28.72 -14.52
C LYS A 155 -1.74 28.68 -16.02
N GLU A 156 -1.58 27.53 -16.66
CA GLU A 156 -1.88 27.30 -18.08
C GLU A 156 -3.36 27.58 -18.42
N HIS A 157 -4.27 27.34 -17.48
CA HIS A 157 -5.71 27.60 -17.63
C HIS A 157 -6.15 28.95 -17.05
N GLY A 158 -5.20 29.85 -16.72
CA GLY A 158 -5.49 31.17 -16.18
C GLY A 158 -6.08 31.17 -14.76
N MET A 159 -5.98 30.05 -14.03
CA MET A 159 -6.45 29.94 -12.66
C MET A 159 -5.43 30.49 -11.68
N ARG A 160 -5.89 31.29 -10.70
CA ARG A 160 -5.02 31.88 -9.69
C ARG A 160 -4.67 30.86 -8.61
N VAL A 161 -3.39 30.82 -8.21
CA VAL A 161 -2.91 30.06 -7.05
C VAL A 161 -2.41 31.04 -6.00
N THR A 162 -2.97 30.96 -4.80
CA THR A 162 -2.63 31.80 -3.65
C THR A 162 -2.11 30.93 -2.51
N LEU A 163 -0.95 31.24 -1.94
CA LEU A 163 -0.43 30.56 -0.74
C LEU A 163 -0.35 31.50 0.46
N LEU A 164 -0.99 31.14 1.57
CA LEU A 164 -1.05 31.96 2.77
C LEU A 164 -0.59 31.17 4.01
N GLY A 165 0.14 31.82 4.91
CA GLY A 165 0.55 31.23 6.17
C GLY A 165 1.93 30.57 6.12
N ASN A 166 2.39 30.06 7.27
CA ASN A 166 3.68 29.40 7.41
C ASN A 166 3.77 28.58 8.71
N ASN A 167 4.82 27.75 8.77
CA ASN A 167 5.28 27.00 9.94
C ASN A 167 6.53 27.59 10.60
N ASP A 168 6.88 28.85 10.31
CA ASP A 168 8.08 29.50 10.85
C ASP A 168 8.09 29.47 12.38
N TYR A 169 9.28 29.30 12.98
CA TYR A 169 9.46 29.26 14.42
C TYR A 169 10.85 29.77 14.82
N GLY A 170 10.91 30.65 15.82
CA GLY A 170 12.16 31.33 16.17
C GLY A 170 12.77 31.99 14.93
N THR A 171 13.99 31.61 14.58
CA THR A 171 14.72 32.08 13.38
C THR A 171 14.61 31.12 12.19
N VAL A 172 13.95 29.97 12.35
CA VAL A 172 13.88 28.93 11.32
C VAL A 172 12.68 29.18 10.42
N ARG A 173 12.93 29.25 9.11
CA ARG A 173 11.91 29.33 8.07
C ARG A 173 11.43 27.92 7.70
N GLN A 174 10.14 27.66 7.82
CA GLN A 174 9.52 26.41 7.39
C GLN A 174 8.20 26.71 6.70
N ARG A 175 8.19 26.58 5.36
CA ARG A 175 7.02 26.84 4.51
C ARG A 175 6.83 25.74 3.47
N PRO A 176 6.75 24.47 3.89
CA PRO A 176 6.70 23.32 2.97
C PRO A 176 5.43 23.28 2.10
N ALA A 177 4.35 23.97 2.46
CA ALA A 177 3.14 24.06 1.64
C ALA A 177 3.39 24.65 0.23
N ALA A 178 4.46 25.42 0.05
CA ALA A 178 4.86 25.90 -1.27
C ALA A 178 5.14 24.77 -2.27
N LEU A 179 5.63 23.61 -1.81
CA LEU A 179 5.91 22.46 -2.66
C LEU A 179 4.66 21.85 -3.30
N PHE A 180 3.50 22.10 -2.71
CA PHE A 180 2.20 21.68 -3.25
C PHE A 180 1.66 22.70 -4.27
N ALA A 181 1.86 23.99 -4.02
CA ALA A 181 1.23 25.09 -4.77
C ALA A 181 2.07 25.62 -5.94
N MET A 182 3.40 25.49 -5.90
CA MET A 182 4.30 26.07 -6.89
C MET A 182 4.13 25.48 -8.29
N ASP A 183 4.42 26.29 -9.31
CA ASP A 183 4.61 25.82 -10.68
C ASP A 183 5.96 25.11 -10.87
N ARG A 184 6.23 24.60 -12.08
CA ARG A 184 7.48 23.93 -12.46
C ARG A 184 8.70 24.84 -12.34
N GLU A 185 8.50 26.15 -12.35
CA GLU A 185 9.54 27.14 -12.16
C GLU A 185 9.73 27.52 -10.69
N GLY A 186 9.01 26.90 -9.74
CA GLY A 186 9.11 27.20 -8.32
C GLY A 186 8.47 28.54 -7.94
N ARG A 187 7.43 28.98 -8.64
CA ARG A 187 6.75 30.27 -8.43
C ARG A 187 5.30 30.08 -8.02
N ILE A 188 4.78 31.03 -7.23
CA ILE A 188 3.36 31.13 -6.88
C ILE A 188 2.94 32.60 -7.09
N ALA A 189 1.84 32.78 -7.82
CA ALA A 189 1.41 34.09 -8.30
C ALA A 189 0.98 35.05 -7.18
N ASP A 190 0.31 34.54 -6.15
CA ASP A 190 -0.17 35.34 -5.01
C ASP A 190 0.14 34.62 -3.69
N GLY A 191 0.31 35.38 -2.62
CA GLY A 191 0.53 34.82 -1.30
C GLY A 191 1.18 35.75 -0.30
N ASP A 192 1.26 35.27 0.93
CA ASP A 192 2.07 35.86 2.01
C ASP A 192 2.47 34.69 2.91
N VAL A 193 3.77 34.37 2.92
CA VAL A 193 4.36 33.31 3.76
C VAL A 193 5.28 33.89 4.83
N THR A 194 5.33 35.21 4.95
CA THR A 194 6.25 35.92 5.83
C THR A 194 5.73 35.98 7.27
N ALA A 195 6.49 36.61 8.17
CA ALA A 195 6.01 36.92 9.52
C ALA A 195 4.73 37.78 9.53
N GLY A 196 4.36 38.40 8.41
CA GLY A 196 3.11 39.14 8.26
C GLY A 196 1.86 38.30 8.43
N THR A 197 1.92 36.97 8.34
CA THR A 197 0.78 36.08 8.63
C THR A 197 0.71 35.62 10.08
N LEU A 198 1.55 36.19 10.96
CA LEU A 198 1.62 35.84 12.38
C LEU A 198 1.31 37.08 13.23
N MET A 199 0.76 36.85 14.42
CA MET A 199 0.60 37.83 15.48
C MET A 199 1.54 37.53 16.64
N GLN A 200 1.99 38.58 17.32
CA GLN A 200 2.71 38.45 18.58
C GLN A 200 1.78 37.90 19.66
N ALA A 201 2.18 36.79 20.27
CA ALA A 201 1.42 36.09 21.29
C ALA A 201 2.40 35.48 22.31
N PRO A 202 2.86 36.23 23.32
CA PRO A 202 3.91 35.78 24.25
C PRO A 202 3.58 34.48 25.00
N THR A 203 2.29 34.16 25.13
CA THR A 203 1.82 32.94 25.79
C THR A 203 1.75 31.72 24.86
N TYR A 204 1.91 31.90 23.55
CA TYR A 204 1.94 30.85 22.53
C TYR A 204 3.35 30.29 22.30
N PRO A 205 3.47 29.08 21.73
CA PRO A 205 4.76 28.51 21.36
C PRO A 205 5.59 29.46 20.48
N TYR A 206 6.84 29.71 20.89
CA TYR A 206 7.76 30.65 20.24
C TYR A 206 7.27 32.12 20.20
N GLY A 207 6.31 32.49 21.05
CA GLY A 207 5.82 33.86 21.18
C GLY A 207 4.95 34.34 20.02
N VAL A 208 4.52 33.44 19.13
CA VAL A 208 3.75 33.77 17.92
C VAL A 208 2.52 32.89 17.77
N ARG A 209 1.48 33.44 17.17
CA ARG A 209 0.25 32.75 16.81
C ARG A 209 -0.09 33.08 15.37
N THR A 210 -0.72 32.15 14.65
CA THR A 210 -1.23 32.43 13.30
C THR A 210 -2.28 33.55 13.33
N ASP A 211 -2.20 34.50 12.41
CA ASP A 211 -3.23 35.54 12.25
C ASP A 211 -4.43 34.98 11.49
N TYR A 212 -5.24 34.17 12.17
CA TYR A 212 -6.41 33.50 11.59
C TYR A 212 -7.37 34.46 10.90
N GLU A 213 -7.57 35.66 11.44
CA GLU A 213 -8.47 36.64 10.85
C GLU A 213 -7.91 37.21 9.55
N LYS A 214 -6.61 37.55 9.50
CA LYS A 214 -5.97 38.00 8.26
C LYS A 214 -6.02 36.90 7.19
N LEU A 215 -5.78 35.65 7.57
CA LEU A 215 -5.86 34.52 6.64
C LEU A 215 -7.28 34.32 6.09
N ALA A 216 -8.30 34.36 6.96
CA ALA A 216 -9.70 34.25 6.56
C ALA A 216 -10.14 35.41 5.65
N ARG A 217 -9.75 36.66 5.99
CA ARG A 217 -10.01 37.83 5.15
C ARG A 217 -9.33 37.70 3.78
N ARG A 218 -8.06 37.32 3.73
CA ARG A 218 -7.31 37.13 2.47
C ARG A 218 -7.89 36.02 1.60
N ALA A 219 -8.37 34.93 2.21
CA ALA A 219 -9.06 33.86 1.49
C ALA A 219 -10.41 34.33 0.93
N ALA A 220 -11.19 35.10 1.69
CA ALA A 220 -12.48 35.63 1.26
C ALA A 220 -12.39 36.71 0.17
N MET A 221 -11.26 37.43 0.08
CA MET A 221 -11.02 38.46 -0.94
C MET A 221 -10.65 37.90 -2.32
N GLN A 222 -10.35 36.60 -2.43
CA GLN A 222 -9.98 36.01 -3.72
C GLN A 222 -11.20 36.04 -4.65
N GLN A 223 -11.00 36.60 -5.85
CA GLN A 223 -12.03 36.65 -6.89
C GLN A 223 -11.64 35.75 -8.07
N GLY A 224 -12.66 35.24 -8.75
CA GLY A 224 -12.48 34.32 -9.88
C GLY A 224 -12.18 32.88 -9.45
N SER A 225 -11.92 32.04 -10.44
CA SER A 225 -11.63 30.63 -10.23
C SER A 225 -10.16 30.37 -9.90
N GLY A 226 -9.91 29.46 -8.96
CA GLY A 226 -8.56 29.18 -8.50
C GLY A 226 -8.49 28.43 -7.18
N ILE A 227 -7.27 28.32 -6.66
CA ILE A 227 -6.96 27.62 -5.41
C ILE A 227 -6.30 28.58 -4.42
N THR A 228 -6.84 28.61 -3.20
CA THR A 228 -6.19 29.23 -2.04
C THR A 228 -5.67 28.12 -1.13
N VAL A 229 -4.36 28.06 -0.94
CA VAL A 229 -3.68 27.15 -0.02
C VAL A 229 -3.35 27.90 1.26
N ILE A 230 -3.76 27.36 2.40
CA ILE A 230 -3.55 27.96 3.72
C ILE A 230 -2.73 26.99 4.57
N GLU A 231 -1.55 27.39 5.01
CA GLU A 231 -0.67 26.62 5.90
C GLU A 231 -0.79 27.14 7.34
N LEU A 232 -1.31 26.29 8.24
CA LEU A 232 -1.47 26.60 9.66
C LEU A 232 -0.42 25.86 10.49
N GLY A 233 0.39 26.62 11.23
CA GLY A 233 1.54 26.08 11.97
C GLY A 233 1.45 26.06 13.48
N ASP A 234 0.37 26.53 14.09
CA ASP A 234 0.28 26.62 15.55
C ASP A 234 0.34 25.23 16.23
N LEU A 235 -0.30 24.22 15.64
CA LEU A 235 -0.26 22.84 16.13
C LEU A 235 1.16 22.25 16.02
N ALA A 236 1.81 22.43 14.86
CA ALA A 236 3.19 21.99 14.65
C ALA A 236 4.18 22.66 15.63
N ARG A 237 4.06 23.98 15.84
CA ARG A 237 4.87 24.74 16.81
C ARG A 237 4.66 24.23 18.24
N LEU A 238 3.42 23.95 18.63
CA LEU A 238 3.07 23.43 19.95
C LEU A 238 3.74 22.07 20.20
N TYR A 239 3.56 21.11 19.30
CA TYR A 239 4.17 19.79 19.44
C TYR A 239 5.70 19.82 19.37
N ARG A 240 6.29 20.75 18.60
CA ARG A 240 7.74 20.95 18.57
C ARG A 240 8.29 21.44 19.91
N LEU A 241 7.54 22.29 20.60
CA LEU A 241 7.92 22.86 21.90
C LEU A 241 7.54 21.95 23.09
N GLN A 242 6.66 20.97 22.88
CA GLN A 242 6.16 20.02 23.89
C GLN A 242 7.24 19.41 24.80
N PRO A 243 8.42 18.95 24.31
CA PRO A 243 9.44 18.35 25.18
C PRO A 243 10.00 19.29 26.26
N MET A 244 9.78 20.60 26.11
CA MET A 244 10.20 21.64 27.05
C MET A 244 9.04 22.21 27.89
N MET A 245 7.86 21.59 27.84
CA MET A 245 6.67 22.03 28.59
C MET A 245 6.31 21.08 29.71
N SER A 246 5.69 21.62 30.77
CA SER A 246 4.93 20.77 31.69
C SER A 246 3.66 20.23 31.00
N PRO A 247 3.16 19.04 31.38
CA PRO A 247 1.94 18.49 30.81
C PRO A 247 0.73 19.44 30.90
N GLU A 248 0.58 20.14 32.03
CA GLU A 248 -0.52 21.09 32.26
C GLU A 248 -0.41 22.32 31.35
N ARG A 249 0.81 22.79 31.10
CA ARG A 249 1.05 23.92 30.19
C ARG A 249 0.75 23.52 28.75
N PHE A 250 1.18 22.34 28.34
CA PHE A 250 0.88 21.79 27.03
C PHE A 250 -0.63 21.67 26.83
N GLU A 251 -1.35 21.06 27.77
CA GLU A 251 -2.81 20.87 27.66
C GLU A 251 -3.56 22.20 27.54
N ARG A 252 -3.22 23.21 28.35
CA ARG A 252 -3.86 24.54 28.25
C ARG A 252 -3.62 25.19 26.88
N GLN A 253 -2.40 25.13 26.36
CA GLN A 253 -2.09 25.67 25.04
C GLN A 253 -2.74 24.86 23.92
N TYR A 254 -2.80 23.54 24.08
CA TYR A 254 -3.47 22.64 23.15
C TYR A 254 -4.95 22.98 23.01
N GLN A 255 -5.67 23.16 24.13
CA GLN A 255 -7.07 23.57 24.10
C GLN A 255 -7.27 24.93 23.41
N ALA A 256 -6.37 25.89 23.65
CA ALA A 256 -6.42 27.18 22.97
C ALA A 256 -6.21 27.06 21.45
N VAL A 257 -5.23 26.26 21.01
CA VAL A 257 -4.97 26.00 19.58
C VAL A 257 -6.14 25.28 18.92
N ILE A 258 -6.71 24.24 19.55
CA ILE A 258 -7.88 23.52 19.02
C ILE A 258 -9.10 24.45 18.93
N SER A 259 -9.33 25.31 19.92
CA SER A 259 -10.41 26.30 19.89
C SER A 259 -10.24 27.30 18.74
N ASP A 260 -9.03 27.81 18.54
CA ASP A 260 -8.71 28.72 17.44
C ASP A 260 -8.93 28.08 16.06
N LEU A 261 -8.47 26.84 15.89
CA LEU A 261 -8.70 26.04 14.69
C LEU A 261 -10.20 25.84 14.45
N GLY A 262 -10.96 25.48 15.49
CA GLY A 262 -12.41 25.32 15.42
C GLY A 262 -13.12 26.57 14.91
N ARG A 263 -12.80 27.75 15.46
CA ARG A 263 -13.38 29.04 15.00
C ARG A 263 -13.00 29.35 13.56
N PHE A 264 -11.74 29.17 13.20
CA PHE A 264 -11.26 29.44 11.86
C PHE A 264 -11.94 28.57 10.80
N LEU A 265 -12.05 27.27 11.06
CA LEU A 265 -12.71 26.34 10.14
C LEU A 265 -14.23 26.60 10.05
N ALA A 266 -14.88 26.92 11.17
CA ALA A 266 -16.29 27.32 11.16
C ALA A 266 -16.51 28.58 10.31
N GLN A 267 -15.63 29.58 10.42
CA GLN A 267 -15.69 30.80 9.62
C GLN A 267 -15.48 30.52 8.12
N LEU A 268 -14.53 29.67 7.76
CA LEU A 268 -14.26 29.32 6.35
C LEU A 268 -15.41 28.54 5.71
N THR A 269 -16.12 27.71 6.48
CA THR A 269 -17.14 26.79 5.96
C THR A 269 -18.55 27.39 5.96
N ALA A 270 -18.80 28.47 6.70
CA ALA A 270 -20.12 29.06 6.88
C ALA A 270 -20.87 29.42 5.57
N ASP A 271 -20.18 30.03 4.60
CA ASP A 271 -20.79 30.50 3.34
C ASP A 271 -20.43 29.64 2.13
N GLN A 272 -19.85 28.46 2.37
CA GLN A 272 -19.18 27.70 1.33
C GLN A 272 -20.10 27.34 0.15
N GLN A 273 -21.35 26.94 0.44
CA GLN A 273 -22.34 26.60 -0.58
C GLN A 273 -22.72 27.82 -1.43
N ALA A 274 -23.00 28.96 -0.79
CA ALA A 274 -23.31 30.21 -1.49
C ALA A 274 -22.16 30.67 -2.39
N LYS A 275 -20.91 30.37 -2.00
CA LYS A 275 -19.70 30.74 -2.73
C LYS A 275 -19.27 29.73 -3.79
N LYS A 276 -19.99 28.61 -3.98
CA LYS A 276 -19.56 27.48 -4.84
C LYS A 276 -18.09 27.13 -4.60
N GLN A 277 -17.74 27.07 -3.32
CA GLN A 277 -16.38 26.86 -2.86
C GLN A 277 -16.22 25.40 -2.42
N MET A 278 -15.05 24.79 -2.56
CA MET A 278 -14.66 23.56 -1.86
C MET A 278 -13.74 23.96 -0.72
N VAL A 279 -13.98 23.47 0.50
CA VAL A 279 -13.02 23.59 1.60
C VAL A 279 -12.48 22.20 1.91
N MET A 280 -11.18 22.01 1.74
CA MET A 280 -10.48 20.76 2.03
C MET A 280 -9.49 21.00 3.16
N VAL A 281 -9.67 20.33 4.30
CA VAL A 281 -8.69 20.31 5.38
C VAL A 281 -7.91 19.01 5.31
N ALA A 282 -6.59 19.11 5.28
CA ALA A 282 -5.69 17.98 5.26
C ALA A 282 -4.47 18.25 6.14
N SER A 283 -3.61 17.24 6.29
CA SER A 283 -2.30 17.41 6.88
C SER A 283 -1.22 16.91 5.93
N SER A 284 0.00 17.40 6.08
CA SER A 284 1.18 16.86 5.40
C SER A 284 1.93 15.81 6.23
N GLY A 285 1.59 15.67 7.52
CA GLY A 285 2.22 14.73 8.43
C GLY A 285 1.57 14.77 9.81
N VAL A 286 1.60 13.64 10.51
CA VAL A 286 1.09 13.56 11.89
C VAL A 286 2.09 14.15 12.90
N ASN A 287 1.59 14.61 14.04
CA ASN A 287 2.42 15.09 15.15
C ASN A 287 3.33 13.99 15.73
N PRO A 288 4.41 14.36 16.48
CA PRO A 288 5.35 13.41 17.06
C PRO A 288 4.73 12.36 18.00
N ALA A 289 3.63 12.67 18.69
CA ALA A 289 2.94 11.72 19.56
C ALA A 289 2.31 10.59 18.74
N ALA A 290 1.56 10.93 17.68
CA ALA A 290 0.98 9.99 16.74
C ALA A 290 2.06 9.17 15.98
N GLN A 291 3.20 9.80 15.63
CA GLN A 291 4.34 9.08 15.04
C GLN A 291 4.90 8.00 15.97
N LYS A 292 5.11 8.32 17.25
CA LYS A 292 5.58 7.37 18.27
C LYS A 292 4.61 6.20 18.44
N GLU A 293 3.32 6.49 18.32
CA GLU A 293 2.24 5.51 18.37
C GLU A 293 2.01 4.75 17.06
N LYS A 294 2.76 5.06 16.00
CA LYS A 294 2.57 4.52 14.64
C LYS A 294 1.16 4.76 14.08
N SER A 295 0.45 5.78 14.57
CA SER A 295 -0.77 6.29 13.94
C SER A 295 -0.36 7.30 12.88
N LEU A 296 -0.24 6.85 11.63
CA LEU A 296 0.40 7.65 10.57
C LEU A 296 -0.57 8.11 9.47
N LEU A 297 -1.78 7.56 9.41
CA LEU A 297 -2.80 8.02 8.49
C LEU A 297 -3.16 9.48 8.77
N LEU A 298 -3.35 10.27 7.72
CA LEU A 298 -3.62 11.70 7.84
C LEU A 298 -5.12 11.94 7.75
N PRO A 299 -5.73 12.71 8.67
CA PRO A 299 -7.11 13.10 8.51
C PRO A 299 -7.30 13.96 7.26
N ILE A 300 -8.41 13.74 6.55
CA ILE A 300 -8.88 14.60 5.47
C ILE A 300 -10.37 14.87 5.65
N LEU A 301 -10.74 16.15 5.63
CA LEU A 301 -12.10 16.64 5.73
C LEU A 301 -12.41 17.48 4.51
N VAL A 302 -13.56 17.24 3.88
CA VAL A 302 -13.99 17.96 2.68
C VAL A 302 -15.40 18.43 2.90
N TRP A 303 -15.57 19.75 2.90
CA TRP A 303 -16.88 20.36 2.74
C TRP A 303 -17.09 20.59 1.25
N GLN A 304 -18.28 20.27 0.76
CA GLN A 304 -18.72 20.53 -0.61
C GLN A 304 -20.25 20.45 -0.66
N GLU A 305 -20.88 21.16 -1.60
CA GLU A 305 -22.32 21.11 -1.82
C GLU A 305 -22.85 19.66 -1.92
N ASN A 306 -23.84 19.34 -1.08
CA ASN A 306 -24.52 18.04 -1.02
C ASN A 306 -23.59 16.82 -0.84
N ARG A 307 -22.44 16.99 -0.17
CA ARG A 307 -21.51 15.89 0.14
C ARG A 307 -21.30 15.75 1.64
N SER A 308 -21.69 14.60 2.17
CA SER A 308 -21.41 14.14 3.53
C SER A 308 -21.01 12.67 3.51
N GLY A 309 -20.54 12.15 4.65
CA GLY A 309 -20.18 10.75 4.83
C GLY A 309 -18.72 10.43 4.49
N SER A 310 -18.41 9.16 4.22
CA SER A 310 -17.04 8.72 4.01
C SER A 310 -16.49 9.07 2.63
N LEU A 311 -15.20 9.40 2.57
CA LEU A 311 -14.47 9.64 1.33
C LEU A 311 -14.03 8.33 0.68
N PHE A 312 -14.17 8.27 -0.65
CA PHE A 312 -13.81 7.12 -1.47
C PHE A 312 -13.05 7.57 -2.72
N SER A 313 -12.04 6.82 -3.13
CA SER A 313 -11.38 6.97 -4.42
C SER A 313 -11.10 5.62 -5.08
N TYR A 314 -11.00 5.61 -6.41
CA TYR A 314 -10.62 4.39 -7.15
C TYR A 314 -9.16 3.99 -6.96
N THR A 315 -8.34 4.86 -6.39
CA THR A 315 -6.93 4.57 -6.05
C THR A 315 -6.83 3.55 -4.93
N THR A 316 -7.63 3.71 -3.88
CA THR A 316 -7.63 2.81 -2.72
C THR A 316 -8.70 1.73 -2.84
N ARG A 317 -9.84 2.04 -3.48
CA ARG A 317 -11.04 1.19 -3.53
C ARG A 317 -11.58 0.84 -2.15
N GLN A 318 -11.24 1.64 -1.15
CA GLN A 318 -11.64 1.43 0.23
C GLN A 318 -12.47 2.62 0.71
N ASP A 319 -13.58 2.30 1.36
CA ASP A 319 -14.42 3.33 1.96
C ASP A 319 -13.75 3.97 3.18
N GLY A 320 -13.77 5.30 3.24
CA GLY A 320 -13.11 6.10 4.27
C GLY A 320 -11.58 6.16 4.16
N LEU A 321 -10.98 5.67 3.07
CA LEU A 321 -9.53 5.72 2.85
C LEU A 321 -9.22 6.23 1.44
N VAL A 322 -8.38 7.24 1.33
CA VAL A 322 -7.93 7.84 0.06
C VAL A 322 -6.40 7.93 0.03
N SER A 323 -5.81 8.25 -1.12
CA SER A 323 -4.37 8.51 -1.25
C SER A 323 -4.09 10.00 -1.41
N GLY A 324 -2.91 10.47 -0.96
CA GLY A 324 -2.46 11.84 -1.27
C GLY A 324 -2.38 12.14 -2.77
N LEU A 325 -2.21 11.10 -3.60
CA LEU A 325 -2.26 11.22 -5.07
C LEU A 325 -3.63 11.69 -5.59
N ASP A 326 -4.69 11.52 -4.80
CA ASP A 326 -6.07 11.82 -5.16
C ASP A 326 -6.42 13.31 -4.99
N VAL A 327 -5.59 14.07 -4.26
CA VAL A 327 -5.82 15.49 -3.95
C VAL A 327 -5.82 16.34 -5.22
N MET A 328 -4.74 16.31 -6.02
CA MET A 328 -4.63 17.10 -7.26
C MET A 328 -5.77 16.79 -8.26
N PRO A 329 -6.05 15.52 -8.62
CA PRO A 329 -7.20 15.19 -9.48
C PRO A 329 -8.53 15.74 -8.97
N THR A 330 -8.74 15.73 -7.65
CA THR A 330 -9.97 16.22 -7.04
C THR A 330 -10.12 17.73 -7.19
N LEU A 331 -9.04 18.48 -6.98
CA LEU A 331 -9.05 19.94 -7.12
C LEU A 331 -9.23 20.36 -8.57
N LEU A 332 -8.54 19.72 -9.51
CA LEU A 332 -8.70 20.00 -10.94
C LEU A 332 -10.12 19.68 -11.41
N SER A 333 -10.66 18.52 -11.02
CA SER A 333 -12.03 18.14 -11.35
C SER A 333 -13.08 19.08 -10.75
N TRP A 334 -12.82 19.63 -9.56
CA TRP A 334 -13.72 20.62 -8.95
C TRP A 334 -13.75 21.93 -9.74
N LEU A 335 -12.59 22.37 -10.25
CA LEU A 335 -12.43 23.56 -11.07
C LEU A 335 -12.81 23.34 -12.55
N ASP A 336 -13.44 22.21 -12.89
CA ASP A 336 -13.78 21.80 -14.26
C ASP A 336 -12.58 21.79 -15.23
N LEU A 337 -11.39 21.49 -14.71
CA LEU A 337 -10.17 21.34 -15.51
C LEU A 337 -9.90 19.88 -15.89
N PRO A 338 -9.31 19.62 -17.07
CA PRO A 338 -8.89 18.28 -17.44
C PRO A 338 -7.79 17.80 -16.49
N ILE A 339 -7.90 16.53 -16.08
CA ILE A 339 -6.88 15.89 -15.25
C ILE A 339 -5.74 15.45 -16.18
N PRO A 340 -4.49 15.92 -15.96
CA PRO A 340 -3.35 15.50 -16.78
C PRO A 340 -3.20 13.98 -16.78
N ALA A 341 -2.89 13.39 -17.94
CA ALA A 341 -2.73 11.94 -18.11
C ALA A 341 -1.61 11.36 -17.21
N GLU A 342 -0.72 12.24 -16.76
CA GLU A 342 0.36 12.01 -15.83
C GLU A 342 -0.11 11.72 -14.41
N ALA A 343 -1.27 12.23 -13.99
CA ALA A 343 -1.78 12.02 -12.65
C ALA A 343 -2.05 10.52 -12.40
N THR A 344 -1.55 9.98 -11.29
CA THR A 344 -1.78 8.56 -10.95
C THR A 344 -2.93 8.34 -9.99
N GLY A 345 -3.34 9.37 -9.25
CA GLY A 345 -4.51 9.32 -8.37
C GLY A 345 -5.82 9.57 -9.09
N HIS A 346 -6.92 9.48 -8.34
CA HIS A 346 -8.29 9.60 -8.85
C HIS A 346 -9.10 10.58 -8.02
N VAL A 347 -10.14 11.15 -8.62
CA VAL A 347 -11.05 12.07 -7.94
C VAL A 347 -11.68 11.43 -6.70
N ILE A 348 -11.59 12.12 -5.57
CA ILE A 348 -12.24 11.77 -4.32
C ILE A 348 -13.74 12.07 -4.42
N ARG A 349 -14.55 11.10 -4.01
CA ARG A 349 -16.02 11.20 -3.96
C ARG A 349 -16.49 10.95 -2.53
N ALA A 350 -17.56 11.64 -2.14
CA ALA A 350 -18.24 11.36 -0.87
C ALA A 350 -19.31 10.28 -1.08
N LYS A 351 -19.42 9.34 -0.14
CA LYS A 351 -20.51 8.38 -0.05
C LYS A 351 -21.41 8.80 1.12
N ALA A 352 -22.55 9.41 0.79
CA ALA A 352 -23.46 9.96 1.81
C ALA A 352 -24.32 8.88 2.49
N ALA A 353 -25.24 8.24 1.74
CA ALA A 353 -26.22 7.32 2.33
C ALA A 353 -25.66 5.93 2.68
N ASP A 354 -24.69 5.44 1.90
CA ASP A 354 -24.09 4.10 2.06
C ASP A 354 -22.67 4.14 2.68
N GLY A 355 -22.21 5.32 3.09
CA GLY A 355 -20.87 5.52 3.64
C GLY A 355 -20.77 5.22 5.12
N LEU A 356 -19.54 5.10 5.62
CA LEU A 356 -19.27 5.01 7.06
C LEU A 356 -19.71 6.29 7.77
N SER A 357 -20.20 6.17 9.00
CA SER A 357 -20.30 7.28 9.95
C SER A 357 -18.91 7.68 10.48
N MET A 358 -18.82 8.87 11.09
CA MET A 358 -17.54 9.38 11.61
C MET A 358 -16.97 8.40 12.65
N ASP A 359 -17.79 7.88 13.55
CA ASP A 359 -17.39 6.93 14.59
C ASP A 359 -16.91 5.59 14.00
N GLU A 360 -17.59 5.08 12.97
CA GLU A 360 -17.15 3.87 12.27
C GLU A 360 -15.81 4.09 11.56
N MET A 361 -15.58 5.27 11.00
CA MET A 361 -14.28 5.63 10.42
C MET A 361 -13.20 5.71 11.49
N PHE A 362 -13.45 6.30 12.65
CA PHE A 362 -12.51 6.28 13.77
C PHE A 362 -12.20 4.85 14.23
N ALA A 363 -13.21 3.99 14.37
CA ALA A 363 -13.03 2.58 14.70
C ALA A 363 -12.17 1.85 13.64
N ARG A 364 -12.39 2.15 12.35
CA ARG A 364 -11.63 1.60 11.24
C ARG A 364 -10.17 2.07 11.25
N VAL A 365 -9.91 3.36 11.43
CA VAL A 365 -8.55 3.91 11.51
C VAL A 365 -7.81 3.32 12.71
N ASN A 366 -8.45 3.24 13.87
CA ASN A 366 -7.88 2.62 15.06
C ASN A 366 -7.51 1.15 14.81
N TRP A 367 -8.32 0.41 14.04
CA TRP A 367 -8.00 -0.95 13.63
C TRP A 367 -6.77 -1.01 12.71
N ILE A 368 -6.74 -0.14 11.69
CA ILE A 368 -5.61 -0.06 10.76
C ILE A 368 -4.31 0.25 11.51
N ASP A 369 -4.34 1.23 12.43
CA ASP A 369 -3.19 1.61 13.24
C ASP A 369 -2.75 0.47 14.16
N HIS A 370 -3.70 -0.27 14.75
CA HIS A 370 -3.40 -1.45 15.57
C HIS A 370 -2.65 -2.51 14.76
N VAL A 371 -3.18 -2.88 13.60
CA VAL A 371 -2.55 -3.88 12.72
C VAL A 371 -1.17 -3.38 12.30
N TYR A 372 -1.05 -2.15 11.80
CA TYR A 372 0.22 -1.58 11.37
C TYR A 372 1.28 -1.55 12.49
N ARG A 373 0.88 -1.17 13.70
CA ARG A 373 1.76 -1.08 14.87
C ARG A 373 2.43 -2.41 15.18
N TYR A 374 1.67 -3.50 15.07
CA TYR A 374 2.05 -4.83 15.53
C TYR A 374 2.40 -5.83 14.44
N ARG A 375 2.10 -5.54 13.16
CA ARG A 375 2.35 -6.39 12.00
C ARG A 375 3.78 -6.91 11.94
N SER A 376 4.76 -6.02 12.07
CA SER A 376 6.18 -6.44 12.05
C SER A 376 6.51 -7.42 13.17
N THR A 377 6.03 -7.19 14.40
CA THR A 377 6.27 -8.07 15.54
C THR A 377 5.62 -9.44 15.36
N VAL A 378 4.35 -9.48 14.94
CA VAL A 378 3.60 -10.73 14.72
C VAL A 378 4.24 -11.56 13.60
N LEU A 379 4.48 -10.96 12.44
CA LEU A 379 5.05 -11.67 11.29
C LEU A 379 6.50 -12.09 11.56
N SER A 380 7.31 -11.25 12.21
CA SER A 380 8.68 -11.63 12.59
C SER A 380 8.68 -12.77 13.60
N GLY A 381 7.79 -12.73 14.61
CA GLY A 381 7.63 -13.80 15.58
C GLY A 381 7.27 -15.12 14.91
N TYR A 382 6.31 -15.10 13.98
CA TYR A 382 5.94 -16.27 13.19
C TYR A 382 7.13 -16.84 12.39
N VAL A 383 7.86 -16.00 11.66
CA VAL A 383 9.02 -16.45 10.86
C VAL A 383 10.14 -17.00 11.77
N ILE A 384 10.37 -16.41 12.94
CA ILE A 384 11.34 -16.93 13.91
C ILE A 384 10.91 -18.31 14.42
N MET A 385 9.63 -18.49 14.78
CA MET A 385 9.11 -19.81 15.19
C MET A 385 9.30 -20.86 14.08
N GLN A 386 9.05 -20.49 12.82
CA GLN A 386 9.34 -21.36 11.67
C GLN A 386 10.81 -21.74 11.56
N ILE A 387 11.72 -20.77 11.63
CA ILE A 387 13.16 -21.02 11.53
C ILE A 387 13.61 -21.96 12.65
N VAL A 388 13.21 -21.68 13.90
CA VAL A 388 13.57 -22.50 15.06
C VAL A 388 13.04 -23.93 14.90
N ALA A 389 11.78 -24.10 14.49
CA ALA A 389 11.18 -25.42 14.29
C ALA A 389 11.87 -26.20 13.17
N LEU A 390 12.17 -25.56 12.03
CA LEU A 390 12.89 -26.18 10.91
C LEU A 390 14.31 -26.57 11.29
N VAL A 391 15.05 -25.71 11.98
CA VAL A 391 16.41 -26.00 12.45
C VAL A 391 16.39 -27.14 13.47
N ALA A 392 15.48 -27.10 14.45
CA ALA A 392 15.34 -28.16 15.44
C ALA A 392 15.00 -29.52 14.79
N GLY A 393 14.02 -29.53 13.87
CA GLY A 393 13.66 -30.74 13.14
C GLY A 393 14.81 -31.28 12.28
N LEU A 394 15.54 -30.40 11.58
CA LEU A 394 16.69 -30.79 10.78
C LEU A 394 17.83 -31.32 11.66
N ALA A 395 18.10 -30.70 12.81
CA ALA A 395 19.13 -31.13 13.75
C ALA A 395 18.82 -32.51 14.34
N ILE A 396 17.57 -32.75 14.76
CA ILE A 396 17.12 -34.06 15.24
C ILE A 396 17.28 -35.13 14.14
N TRP A 397 16.86 -34.80 12.91
CA TRP A 397 17.00 -35.71 11.77
C TRP A 397 18.48 -36.05 11.46
N LEU A 398 19.36 -35.04 11.45
CA LEU A 398 20.79 -35.24 11.25
C LEU A 398 21.43 -36.04 12.38
N TRP A 399 21.01 -35.83 13.63
CA TRP A 399 21.50 -36.57 14.78
C TRP A 399 21.13 -38.05 14.69
N GLN A 400 19.87 -38.37 14.39
CA GLN A 400 19.41 -39.75 14.15
C GLN A 400 20.25 -40.44 13.07
N ARG A 401 20.54 -39.73 11.98
CA ARG A 401 21.36 -40.25 10.86
C ARG A 401 22.82 -40.50 11.25
N ARG A 402 23.44 -39.59 12.01
CA ARG A 402 24.85 -39.72 12.42
C ARG A 402 25.08 -40.81 13.45
N MET A 403 24.17 -40.95 14.41
CA MET A 403 24.32 -41.95 15.48
C MET A 403 23.86 -43.34 15.06
N GLY A 404 23.09 -43.46 13.97
CA GLY A 404 22.51 -44.74 13.54
C GLY A 404 21.44 -45.29 14.50
N VAL A 405 21.06 -44.53 15.54
CA VAL A 405 20.08 -44.90 16.57
C VAL A 405 18.82 -44.06 16.39
N SER A 406 17.66 -44.70 16.48
CA SER A 406 16.37 -43.99 16.51
C SER A 406 16.27 -43.17 17.79
N ILE A 407 16.17 -41.85 17.66
CA ILE A 407 15.86 -40.96 18.77
C ILE A 407 14.48 -41.36 19.35
N ALA A 408 14.31 -41.21 20.67
CA ALA A 408 13.06 -41.55 21.34
C ALA A 408 11.87 -40.72 20.79
N GLU A 409 10.71 -41.36 20.66
CA GLU A 409 9.50 -40.70 20.13
C GLU A 409 9.06 -39.50 20.98
N GLY A 410 9.34 -39.52 22.29
CA GLY A 410 9.10 -38.40 23.20
C GLY A 410 9.85 -37.10 22.85
N VAL A 411 10.94 -37.19 22.09
CA VAL A 411 11.71 -36.02 21.62
C VAL A 411 11.26 -35.58 20.22
N LYS A 412 11.00 -36.53 19.32
CA LYS A 412 10.59 -36.21 17.92
C LYS A 412 9.16 -35.68 17.84
N ARG A 413 8.24 -36.28 18.60
CA ARG A 413 6.82 -35.96 18.54
C ARG A 413 6.51 -34.48 18.83
N PRO A 414 7.05 -33.85 19.90
CA PRO A 414 6.84 -32.43 20.13
C PRO A 414 7.28 -31.55 18.95
N VAL A 415 8.48 -31.78 18.41
CA VAL A 415 8.99 -31.00 17.27
C VAL A 415 8.16 -31.22 16.02
N ARG A 416 7.69 -32.46 15.80
CA ARG A 416 6.80 -32.81 14.71
C ARG A 416 5.43 -32.09 14.82
N ILE A 417 4.85 -32.05 16.02
CA ILE A 417 3.61 -31.32 16.28
C ILE A 417 3.82 -29.80 16.09
N VAL A 418 4.95 -29.25 16.55
CA VAL A 418 5.29 -27.83 16.36
C VAL A 418 5.47 -27.49 14.88
N LEU A 419 6.18 -28.31 14.11
CA LEU A 419 6.28 -28.13 12.66
C LEU A 419 4.88 -28.13 12.03
N PHE A 420 4.05 -29.10 12.40
CA PHE A 420 2.71 -29.23 11.84
C PHE A 420 1.77 -28.09 12.23
N SER A 421 1.85 -27.58 13.47
CA SER A 421 1.03 -26.47 13.95
C SER A 421 1.29 -25.19 13.16
N LEU A 422 2.56 -24.94 12.79
CA LEU A 422 2.95 -23.77 11.99
C LEU A 422 2.34 -23.74 10.58
N LEU A 423 1.87 -24.88 10.06
CA LEU A 423 1.20 -24.96 8.76
C LEU A 423 -0.24 -24.42 8.81
N PHE A 424 -0.91 -24.48 9.97
CA PHE A 424 -2.24 -23.89 10.18
C PHE A 424 -2.20 -22.39 10.48
N TYR A 425 -1.02 -21.89 10.83
CA TYR A 425 -0.83 -20.52 11.29
C TYR A 425 -1.31 -19.45 10.29
N PRO A 426 -1.02 -19.55 8.97
CA PRO A 426 -1.51 -18.57 8.00
C PRO A 426 -3.04 -18.50 7.93
N GLY A 427 -3.72 -19.66 8.02
CA GLY A 427 -5.17 -19.73 8.04
C GLY A 427 -5.76 -19.08 9.30
N LEU A 428 -5.16 -19.27 10.48
CA LEU A 428 -5.65 -18.62 11.69
C LEU A 428 -5.30 -17.13 11.76
N LEU A 429 -4.15 -16.70 11.23
CA LEU A 429 -3.83 -15.26 11.09
C LEU A 429 -4.80 -14.56 10.13
N LEU A 430 -5.30 -15.27 9.11
CA LEU A 430 -6.37 -14.76 8.28
C LEU A 430 -7.63 -14.56 9.11
N LEU A 431 -8.05 -15.53 9.93
CA LEU A 431 -9.30 -15.48 10.68
C LEU A 431 -9.26 -14.62 11.96
N GLU A 432 -8.06 -14.28 12.45
CA GLU A 432 -7.85 -13.49 13.68
C GLU A 432 -8.68 -12.20 13.75
N PRO A 433 -8.85 -11.41 12.67
CA PRO A 433 -9.66 -10.19 12.71
C PRO A 433 -11.15 -10.37 12.95
N LEU A 434 -11.66 -11.60 12.92
CA LEU A 434 -13.05 -11.90 13.28
C LEU A 434 -13.28 -11.81 14.80
N LEU A 435 -12.20 -11.83 15.59
CA LEU A 435 -12.26 -11.75 17.04
C LEU A 435 -12.20 -10.28 17.48
N PRO A 436 -13.16 -9.79 18.28
CA PRO A 436 -13.26 -8.37 18.65
C PRO A 436 -12.24 -7.93 19.71
N TRP A 437 -11.15 -8.68 19.89
CA TRP A 437 -10.19 -8.48 20.96
C TRP A 437 -9.09 -7.47 20.61
N ARG A 438 -8.44 -6.92 21.64
CA ARG A 438 -7.28 -6.02 21.50
C ARG A 438 -6.18 -6.48 22.44
N LEU A 439 -5.53 -7.58 22.10
CA LEU A 439 -4.51 -8.20 22.94
C LEU A 439 -3.10 -7.76 22.51
N PRO A 440 -2.12 -7.75 23.43
CA PRO A 440 -0.72 -7.57 23.05
C PRO A 440 -0.28 -8.64 22.04
N PRO A 441 0.63 -8.33 21.09
CA PRO A 441 1.03 -9.26 20.03
C PRO A 441 1.55 -10.60 20.53
N VAL A 442 2.27 -10.58 21.65
CA VAL A 442 2.80 -11.80 22.27
C VAL A 442 1.68 -12.73 22.73
N VAL A 443 0.58 -12.18 23.25
CA VAL A 443 -0.59 -12.95 23.68
C VAL A 443 -1.31 -13.52 22.46
N ILE A 444 -1.48 -12.73 21.39
CA ILE A 444 -2.03 -13.21 20.11
C ILE A 444 -1.18 -14.37 19.58
N LEU A 445 0.15 -14.19 19.48
CA LEU A 445 1.06 -15.22 19.00
C LEU A 445 0.98 -16.50 19.84
N ALA A 446 0.99 -16.37 21.17
CA ALA A 446 0.94 -17.50 22.10
C ALA A 446 -0.40 -18.25 22.01
N LEU A 447 -1.51 -17.52 21.89
CA LEU A 447 -2.84 -18.11 21.78
C LEU A 447 -3.03 -18.82 20.43
N LEU A 448 -2.62 -18.18 19.32
CA LEU A 448 -2.61 -18.83 18.01
C LEU A 448 -1.72 -20.07 18.00
N PHE A 449 -0.54 -19.99 18.62
CA PHE A 449 0.35 -21.14 18.77
C PHE A 449 -0.32 -22.26 19.59
N PHE A 450 -0.96 -21.95 20.72
CA PHE A 450 -1.66 -22.93 21.53
C PHE A 450 -2.82 -23.59 20.77
N VAL A 451 -3.64 -22.81 20.06
CA VAL A 451 -4.75 -23.31 19.24
C VAL A 451 -4.23 -24.20 18.11
N THR A 452 -3.21 -23.76 17.37
CA THR A 452 -2.61 -24.58 16.30
C THR A 452 -1.98 -25.87 16.84
N MET A 453 -1.40 -25.86 18.04
CA MET A 453 -0.86 -27.06 18.70
C MET A 453 -1.97 -28.06 19.05
N ILE A 454 -3.12 -27.60 19.57
CA ILE A 454 -4.28 -28.46 19.83
C ILE A 454 -4.77 -29.10 18.54
N ILE A 455 -4.95 -28.30 17.48
CA ILE A 455 -5.38 -28.76 16.16
C ILE A 455 -4.39 -29.79 15.61
N ALA A 456 -3.09 -29.48 15.63
CA ALA A 456 -2.04 -30.37 15.15
C ALA A 456 -2.01 -31.71 15.90
N THR A 457 -2.16 -31.68 17.23
CA THR A 457 -2.18 -32.88 18.07
C THR A 457 -3.41 -33.74 17.80
N GLY A 458 -4.59 -33.13 17.68
CA GLY A 458 -5.83 -33.84 17.37
C GLY A 458 -5.86 -34.47 15.97
N LEU A 459 -5.12 -33.89 15.03
CA LEU A 459 -5.02 -34.38 13.65
C LEU A 459 -3.90 -35.38 13.42
N GLU A 460 -2.89 -35.42 14.28
CA GLU A 460 -1.81 -36.41 14.21
C GLU A 460 -2.36 -37.84 14.14
N GLY A 461 -3.46 -38.12 14.85
CA GLY A 461 -4.14 -39.42 14.85
C GLY A 461 -4.96 -39.76 13.59
N ARG A 462 -5.25 -38.78 12.72
CA ARG A 462 -6.07 -38.98 11.49
C ARG A 462 -5.27 -39.35 10.25
N GLY A 463 -3.93 -39.40 10.37
CA GLY A 463 -3.00 -39.69 9.29
C GLY A 463 -2.50 -38.44 8.57
N PHE A 464 -1.29 -38.55 8.01
CA PHE A 464 -0.55 -37.43 7.43
C PHE A 464 -1.26 -36.77 6.24
N VAL A 465 -1.68 -37.57 5.25
CA VAL A 465 -2.31 -37.05 4.01
C VAL A 465 -3.63 -36.33 4.27
N PRO A 466 -4.60 -36.88 5.04
CA PRO A 466 -5.83 -36.16 5.38
C PRO A 466 -5.58 -34.84 6.12
N ALA A 467 -4.56 -34.80 6.96
CA ALA A 467 -4.21 -33.61 7.71
C ALA A 467 -3.64 -32.49 6.80
N LEU A 468 -2.81 -32.85 5.80
CA LEU A 468 -2.34 -31.94 4.75
C LEU A 468 -3.47 -31.46 3.83
N MET A 469 -4.41 -32.35 3.48
CA MET A 469 -5.60 -31.99 2.73
C MET A 469 -6.43 -30.94 3.49
N MET A 470 -6.65 -31.15 4.79
CA MET A 470 -7.49 -30.25 5.57
C MET A 470 -6.83 -28.88 5.78
N THR A 471 -5.52 -28.82 6.08
CA THR A 471 -4.82 -27.54 6.28
C THR A 471 -4.71 -26.74 4.98
N GLY A 472 -4.33 -27.37 3.86
CA GLY A 472 -4.27 -26.71 2.55
C GLY A 472 -5.65 -26.26 2.09
N GLY A 473 -6.65 -27.13 2.20
CA GLY A 473 -8.02 -26.85 1.79
C GLY A 473 -8.67 -25.73 2.58
N LEU A 474 -8.62 -25.77 3.92
CA LEU A 474 -9.21 -24.72 4.77
C LEU A 474 -8.52 -23.36 4.57
N THR A 475 -7.20 -23.35 4.43
CA THR A 475 -6.45 -22.09 4.21
C THR A 475 -6.79 -21.49 2.84
N ALA A 476 -6.75 -22.29 1.78
CA ALA A 476 -7.07 -21.82 0.43
C ALA A 476 -8.55 -21.38 0.33
N ALA A 477 -9.47 -22.17 0.88
CA ALA A 477 -10.90 -21.85 0.90
C ALA A 477 -11.17 -20.57 1.70
N GLY A 478 -10.55 -20.40 2.88
CA GLY A 478 -10.71 -19.18 3.69
C GLY A 478 -10.30 -17.92 2.93
N ILE A 479 -9.15 -17.95 2.24
CA ILE A 479 -8.67 -16.84 1.42
C ILE A 479 -9.63 -16.55 0.25
N LEU A 480 -10.07 -17.59 -0.45
CA LEU A 480 -10.96 -17.44 -1.61
C LEU A 480 -12.35 -16.95 -1.20
N VAL A 481 -12.96 -17.54 -0.16
CA VAL A 481 -14.29 -17.16 0.33
C VAL A 481 -14.29 -15.71 0.78
N ASP A 482 -13.33 -15.28 1.60
CA ASP A 482 -13.23 -13.86 2.00
C ASP A 482 -13.02 -12.96 0.77
N GLY A 483 -12.13 -13.36 -0.14
CA GLY A 483 -11.85 -12.64 -1.37
C GLY A 483 -13.08 -12.42 -2.25
N PHE A 484 -13.87 -13.45 -2.48
CA PHE A 484 -15.13 -13.36 -3.24
C PHE A 484 -16.23 -12.59 -2.50
N MET A 485 -16.18 -12.53 -1.17
CA MET A 485 -17.07 -11.73 -0.32
C MET A 485 -16.62 -10.26 -0.17
N GLY A 486 -15.60 -9.82 -0.90
CA GLY A 486 -15.11 -8.43 -0.89
C GLY A 486 -13.83 -8.18 -0.09
N GLY A 487 -13.19 -9.22 0.44
CA GLY A 487 -11.88 -9.14 1.10
C GLY A 487 -11.89 -8.44 2.45
N HIS A 488 -13.01 -8.49 3.18
CA HIS A 488 -13.18 -7.78 4.44
C HIS A 488 -12.22 -8.27 5.53
N ILE A 489 -11.96 -9.57 5.60
CA ILE A 489 -11.07 -10.16 6.60
C ILE A 489 -9.61 -9.93 6.19
N ILE A 490 -9.26 -10.16 4.92
CA ILE A 490 -7.92 -9.90 4.37
C ILE A 490 -7.51 -8.45 4.64
N SER A 491 -8.41 -7.48 4.48
CA SER A 491 -8.13 -6.06 4.72
C SER A 491 -7.72 -5.72 6.16
N ARG A 492 -8.08 -6.60 7.11
CA ARG A 492 -7.90 -6.42 8.55
C ARG A 492 -6.84 -7.34 9.15
N SER A 493 -6.32 -8.30 8.37
CA SER A 493 -5.35 -9.29 8.83
C SER A 493 -3.91 -8.78 8.77
N TYR A 494 -3.05 -9.28 9.66
CA TYR A 494 -1.61 -9.05 9.63
C TYR A 494 -0.93 -9.52 8.32
N LEU A 495 -1.46 -10.58 7.70
CA LEU A 495 -1.00 -11.09 6.40
C LEU A 495 -1.60 -10.32 5.21
N GLY A 496 -2.57 -9.45 5.47
CA GLY A 496 -3.23 -8.60 4.50
C GLY A 496 -2.34 -7.48 3.96
N TYR A 497 -2.98 -6.57 3.23
CA TYR A 497 -2.33 -5.36 2.71
C TYR A 497 -2.22 -4.27 3.79
N ASP A 498 -1.27 -3.36 3.58
CA ASP A 498 -0.94 -2.30 4.52
C ASP A 498 -1.27 -0.91 3.92
N PRO A 499 -2.43 -0.34 4.27
CA PRO A 499 -2.86 0.95 3.75
C PRO A 499 -2.03 2.12 4.32
N VAL A 500 -1.35 1.98 5.46
CA VAL A 500 -0.63 3.08 6.13
C VAL A 500 0.59 3.51 5.33
N ILE A 501 1.29 2.55 4.71
CA ILE A 501 2.44 2.80 3.83
C ILE A 501 2.06 2.90 2.35
N GLY A 502 0.78 2.63 2.03
CA GLY A 502 0.26 2.65 0.65
C GLY A 502 0.94 1.63 -0.27
N ALA A 503 1.47 0.53 0.28
CA ALA A 503 2.15 -0.50 -0.51
C ALA A 503 1.17 -1.18 -1.48
N ARG A 504 -0.06 -1.45 -0.99
CA ARG A 504 -1.21 -1.95 -1.73
C ARG A 504 -2.47 -1.62 -0.92
N PHE A 505 -3.58 -1.31 -1.61
CA PHE A 505 -4.86 -0.98 -0.98
C PHE A 505 -5.96 -2.03 -1.20
N TYR A 506 -5.81 -2.92 -2.18
CA TYR A 506 -6.79 -3.97 -2.49
C TYR A 506 -6.09 -5.17 -3.15
N GLY A 507 -6.83 -6.25 -3.34
CA GLY A 507 -6.31 -7.49 -3.92
C GLY A 507 -5.45 -8.30 -2.96
N LEU A 508 -4.79 -9.33 -3.48
CA LEU A 508 -3.96 -10.22 -2.67
C LEU A 508 -2.58 -9.61 -2.38
N GLY A 509 -2.26 -9.48 -1.09
CA GLY A 509 -0.90 -9.20 -0.62
C GLY A 509 0.08 -10.33 -0.98
N ASN A 510 1.37 -10.03 -1.09
CA ASN A 510 2.37 -11.01 -1.55
C ASN A 510 2.57 -12.14 -0.52
N GLU A 511 2.34 -11.86 0.76
CA GLU A 511 2.34 -12.83 1.85
C GLU A 511 1.26 -13.89 1.60
N LEU A 512 -0.01 -13.48 1.48
CA LEU A 512 -1.16 -14.37 1.25
C LEU A 512 -1.16 -15.01 -0.13
N GLU A 513 -0.60 -14.35 -1.13
CA GLU A 513 -0.42 -14.91 -2.46
C GLU A 513 0.41 -16.21 -2.41
N GLY A 514 1.59 -16.17 -1.80
CA GLY A 514 2.43 -17.36 -1.65
C GLY A 514 1.74 -18.45 -0.82
N VAL A 515 1.02 -18.05 0.24
CA VAL A 515 0.19 -18.98 1.04
C VAL A 515 -0.87 -19.66 0.19
N LEU A 516 -1.61 -18.90 -0.64
CA LEU A 516 -2.68 -19.43 -1.48
C LEU A 516 -2.14 -20.40 -2.54
N ILE A 517 -1.02 -20.08 -3.19
CA ILE A 517 -0.37 -20.97 -4.18
C ILE A 517 0.07 -22.26 -3.50
N GLY A 518 0.82 -22.16 -2.39
CA GLY A 518 1.33 -23.31 -1.65
C GLY A 518 0.22 -24.20 -1.10
N ALA A 519 -0.79 -23.60 -0.46
CA ALA A 519 -1.92 -24.31 0.13
C ALA A 519 -2.79 -25.00 -0.93
N SER A 520 -3.05 -24.36 -2.07
CA SER A 520 -3.85 -24.94 -3.15
C SER A 520 -3.16 -26.15 -3.80
N ILE A 521 -1.85 -26.06 -4.04
CA ILE A 521 -1.07 -27.19 -4.58
C ILE A 521 -1.01 -28.33 -3.56
N LEU A 522 -0.78 -28.01 -2.29
CA LEU A 522 -0.75 -29.01 -1.22
C LEU A 522 -2.11 -29.73 -1.09
N PHE A 523 -3.21 -28.97 -1.11
CA PHE A 523 -4.57 -29.51 -1.09
C PHE A 523 -4.80 -30.48 -2.26
N ALA A 524 -4.54 -30.03 -3.48
CA ALA A 524 -4.71 -30.86 -4.68
C ALA A 524 -3.86 -32.12 -4.57
N ALA A 525 -2.57 -32.00 -4.23
CA ALA A 525 -1.68 -33.15 -4.10
C ALA A 525 -2.17 -34.18 -3.07
N ALA A 526 -2.70 -33.72 -1.93
CA ALA A 526 -3.26 -34.60 -0.90
C ALA A 526 -4.59 -35.26 -1.33
N VAL A 527 -5.43 -34.57 -2.11
CA VAL A 527 -6.65 -35.14 -2.71
C VAL A 527 -6.31 -36.26 -3.69
N TYR A 528 -5.32 -36.06 -4.56
CA TYR A 528 -4.83 -37.12 -5.46
C TYR A 528 -4.28 -38.32 -4.71
N GLU A 529 -3.51 -38.06 -3.65
CA GLU A 529 -2.92 -39.12 -2.84
C GLU A 529 -3.99 -39.98 -2.16
N ARG A 530 -5.11 -39.38 -1.74
CA ARG A 530 -6.25 -40.10 -1.16
C ARG A 530 -7.13 -40.80 -2.20
N GLY A 531 -7.41 -40.15 -3.34
CA GLY A 531 -8.27 -40.70 -4.40
C GLY A 531 -7.59 -41.79 -5.24
N GLY A 532 -6.25 -41.77 -5.28
CA GLY A 532 -5.44 -42.67 -6.07
C GLY A 532 -5.69 -42.54 -7.58
N ARG A 533 -5.09 -43.46 -8.36
CA ARG A 533 -5.18 -43.44 -9.82
C ARG A 533 -6.57 -43.76 -10.38
N ARG A 534 -7.41 -44.47 -9.60
CA ARG A 534 -8.76 -44.90 -9.99
C ARG A 534 -9.71 -43.71 -10.22
N TRP A 535 -9.49 -42.60 -9.51
CA TRP A 535 -10.29 -41.38 -9.60
C TRP A 535 -9.58 -40.29 -10.42
N GLY A 536 -8.57 -40.65 -11.22
CA GLY A 536 -7.64 -39.71 -11.85
C GLY A 536 -8.34 -38.58 -12.62
N TRP A 537 -9.39 -38.88 -13.38
CA TRP A 537 -10.13 -37.85 -14.13
C TRP A 537 -10.94 -36.89 -13.24
N ILE A 538 -11.47 -37.38 -12.10
CA ILE A 538 -12.19 -36.57 -11.11
C ILE A 538 -11.20 -35.69 -10.36
N CYS A 539 -10.05 -36.25 -9.96
CA CYS A 539 -8.97 -35.49 -9.33
C CYS A 539 -8.40 -34.43 -10.28
N ASP A 540 -8.24 -34.75 -11.57
CA ASP A 540 -7.86 -33.82 -12.62
C ASP A 540 -8.87 -32.68 -12.74
N PHE A 541 -10.16 -33.00 -12.83
CA PHE A 541 -11.21 -31.99 -12.90
C PHE A 541 -11.23 -31.10 -11.65
N ALA A 542 -11.13 -31.69 -10.46
CA ALA A 542 -11.12 -30.95 -9.20
C ALA A 542 -9.89 -30.03 -9.08
N ALA A 543 -8.70 -30.49 -9.46
CA ALA A 543 -7.49 -29.67 -9.42
C ALA A 543 -7.52 -28.55 -10.47
N ILE A 544 -7.98 -28.84 -11.69
CA ILE A 544 -8.18 -27.81 -12.72
C ILE A 544 -9.19 -26.76 -12.24
N LEU A 545 -10.28 -27.19 -11.61
CA LEU A 545 -11.27 -26.28 -11.06
C LEU A 545 -10.67 -25.39 -9.96
N VAL A 546 -10.00 -25.98 -8.96
CA VAL A 546 -9.38 -25.22 -7.87
C VAL A 546 -8.32 -24.25 -8.39
N PHE A 547 -7.39 -24.71 -9.23
CA PHE A 547 -6.36 -23.85 -9.81
C PHE A 547 -6.95 -22.77 -10.72
N GLY A 548 -7.96 -23.11 -11.52
CA GLY A 548 -8.68 -22.17 -12.38
C GLY A 548 -9.36 -21.06 -11.57
N VAL A 549 -10.07 -21.43 -10.49
CA VAL A 549 -10.70 -20.47 -9.57
C VAL A 549 -9.66 -19.53 -8.94
N VAL A 550 -8.53 -20.07 -8.47
CA VAL A 550 -7.44 -19.25 -7.91
C VAL A 550 -6.86 -18.28 -8.95
N LEU A 551 -6.61 -18.75 -10.17
CA LEU A 551 -6.08 -17.90 -11.25
C LEU A 551 -7.07 -16.82 -11.67
N ILE A 552 -8.35 -17.15 -11.81
CA ILE A 552 -9.41 -16.18 -12.11
C ILE A 552 -9.50 -15.13 -10.99
N TYR A 553 -9.45 -15.56 -9.73
CA TYR A 553 -9.45 -14.67 -8.58
C TYR A 553 -8.24 -13.70 -8.59
N MET A 554 -7.05 -14.17 -8.94
CA MET A 554 -5.84 -13.34 -9.06
C MET A 554 -5.85 -12.42 -10.29
N ALA A 555 -6.66 -12.73 -11.30
CA ALA A 555 -6.73 -11.99 -12.56
C ALA A 555 -7.75 -10.84 -12.53
N LEU A 556 -8.87 -11.01 -11.82
CA LEU A 556 -9.97 -10.05 -11.82
C LEU A 556 -9.64 -8.78 -11.03
N PRO A 557 -9.70 -7.58 -11.65
CA PRO A 557 -9.39 -6.30 -10.99
C PRO A 557 -10.24 -6.01 -9.74
N SER A 558 -11.50 -6.44 -9.73
CA SER A 558 -12.45 -6.23 -8.63
C SER A 558 -12.24 -7.16 -7.43
N LEU A 559 -11.40 -8.18 -7.56
CA LEU A 559 -11.20 -9.22 -6.55
C LEU A 559 -9.74 -9.24 -6.06
N GLY A 560 -9.06 -10.39 -6.19
CA GLY A 560 -7.72 -10.67 -5.67
C GLY A 560 -6.57 -10.19 -6.55
N ALA A 561 -6.79 -9.17 -7.39
CA ALA A 561 -5.89 -8.72 -8.45
C ALA A 561 -4.40 -8.71 -8.03
N ASN A 562 -3.63 -9.66 -8.56
CA ASN A 562 -2.20 -9.77 -8.37
C ASN A 562 -1.55 -10.44 -9.59
N ALA A 563 -1.00 -9.62 -10.48
CA ALA A 563 -0.42 -10.09 -11.74
C ALA A 563 0.80 -11.00 -11.55
N GLY A 564 1.69 -10.69 -10.60
CA GLY A 564 2.87 -11.53 -10.35
C GLY A 564 2.48 -12.85 -9.68
N GLY A 565 1.49 -12.81 -8.79
CA GLY A 565 0.84 -14.00 -8.22
C GLY A 565 0.15 -14.87 -9.26
N PHE A 566 -0.59 -14.28 -10.20
CA PHE A 566 -1.20 -15.02 -11.32
C PHE A 566 -0.16 -15.79 -12.12
N LEU A 567 0.94 -15.14 -12.50
CA LEU A 567 2.01 -15.78 -13.28
C LEU A 567 2.74 -16.85 -12.46
N ALA A 568 3.05 -16.57 -11.19
CA ALA A 568 3.68 -17.54 -10.29
C ALA A 568 2.80 -18.76 -10.05
N GLY A 569 1.51 -18.53 -9.81
CA GLY A 569 0.48 -19.56 -9.67
C GLY A 569 0.34 -20.38 -10.95
N ALA A 570 0.29 -19.75 -12.13
CA ALA A 570 0.18 -20.46 -13.40
C ALA A 570 1.37 -21.41 -13.63
N ILE A 571 2.58 -20.97 -13.29
CA ILE A 571 3.79 -21.81 -13.34
C ILE A 571 3.72 -22.94 -12.31
N GLY A 572 3.38 -22.65 -11.06
CA GLY A 572 3.29 -23.65 -10.00
C GLY A 572 2.21 -24.71 -10.26
N PHE A 573 1.00 -24.27 -10.63
CA PHE A 573 -0.15 -25.13 -10.95
C PHE A 573 0.08 -25.95 -12.20
N GLY A 574 0.64 -25.36 -13.26
CA GLY A 574 1.00 -26.09 -14.47
C GLY A 574 2.04 -27.17 -14.20
N MET A 575 3.08 -26.84 -13.43
CA MET A 575 4.09 -27.83 -13.01
C MET A 575 3.49 -28.93 -12.13
N ALA A 576 2.61 -28.61 -11.19
CA ALA A 576 1.92 -29.61 -10.37
C ALA A 576 1.08 -30.56 -11.25
N MET A 577 0.29 -30.01 -12.18
CA MET A 577 -0.58 -30.79 -13.07
C MET A 577 0.21 -31.73 -13.99
N LEU A 578 1.30 -31.24 -14.59
CA LEU A 578 2.21 -32.07 -15.40
C LEU A 578 2.76 -33.25 -14.59
N ARG A 579 3.06 -33.04 -13.32
CA ARG A 579 3.58 -34.09 -12.43
C ARG A 579 2.50 -35.05 -11.94
N PHE A 580 1.28 -34.58 -11.66
CA PHE A 580 0.15 -35.46 -11.34
C PHE A 580 -0.16 -36.43 -12.48
N ARG A 581 -0.09 -35.94 -13.73
CA ARG A 581 -0.28 -36.78 -14.93
C ARG A 581 0.96 -37.59 -15.35
N GLN A 582 2.09 -37.44 -14.64
CA GLN A 582 3.36 -38.10 -14.94
C GLN A 582 3.85 -37.87 -16.37
N VAL A 583 3.51 -36.71 -16.96
CA VAL A 583 3.90 -36.37 -18.33
C VAL A 583 5.37 -35.96 -18.34
N THR A 584 6.15 -36.52 -19.26
CA THR A 584 7.51 -36.07 -19.53
C THR A 584 7.45 -34.77 -20.33
N ILE A 585 8.26 -33.77 -19.94
CA ILE A 585 8.27 -32.48 -20.62
C ILE A 585 8.87 -32.68 -22.01
N LYS A 586 8.06 -32.78 -23.06
CA LYS A 586 8.52 -32.72 -24.46
C LYS A 586 8.25 -31.31 -25.00
N LYS A 587 8.78 -31.02 -26.19
CA LYS A 587 8.64 -29.70 -26.82
C LYS A 587 7.18 -29.27 -26.99
N ARG A 588 6.27 -30.21 -27.27
CA ARG A 588 4.83 -29.94 -27.46
C ARG A 588 4.16 -29.45 -26.19
N GLU A 589 4.44 -30.07 -25.05
CA GLU A 589 3.87 -29.74 -23.75
C GLU A 589 4.42 -28.40 -23.25
N LEU A 590 5.69 -28.12 -23.53
CA LEU A 590 6.29 -26.81 -23.27
C LEU A 590 5.63 -25.71 -24.12
N LEU A 591 5.38 -25.97 -25.40
CA LEU A 591 4.66 -25.04 -26.29
C LEU A 591 3.20 -24.84 -25.87
N LEU A 592 2.50 -25.89 -25.43
CA LEU A 592 1.15 -25.78 -24.88
C LEU A 592 1.12 -24.98 -23.59
N PHE A 593 2.06 -25.23 -22.68
CA PHE A 593 2.19 -24.47 -21.44
C PHE A 593 2.51 -22.99 -21.71
N ALA A 594 3.44 -22.71 -22.63
CA ALA A 594 3.75 -21.36 -23.07
C ALA A 594 2.55 -20.68 -23.73
N GLY A 595 1.77 -21.41 -24.55
CA GLY A 595 0.54 -20.92 -25.17
C GLY A 595 -0.55 -20.60 -24.16
N ILE A 596 -0.76 -21.44 -23.14
CA ILE A 596 -1.72 -21.19 -22.05
C ILE A 596 -1.29 -19.98 -21.23
N LEU A 597 0.00 -19.84 -20.91
CA LEU A 597 0.53 -18.71 -20.18
C LEU A 597 0.38 -17.40 -20.99
N ALA A 598 0.74 -17.43 -22.28
CA ALA A 598 0.56 -16.30 -23.20
C ALA A 598 -0.92 -15.93 -23.37
N GLY A 599 -1.81 -16.92 -23.49
CA GLY A 599 -3.26 -16.72 -23.52
C GLY A 599 -3.79 -16.10 -22.22
N GLY A 600 -3.32 -16.56 -21.06
CA GLY A 600 -3.66 -15.98 -19.76
C GLY A 600 -3.20 -14.54 -19.61
N ILE A 601 -1.98 -14.22 -20.07
CA ILE A 601 -1.49 -12.84 -20.17
C ILE A 601 -2.35 -12.00 -21.12
N GLY A 602 -2.73 -12.57 -22.27
CA GLY A 602 -3.65 -11.92 -23.22
C GLY A 602 -5.00 -11.60 -22.59
N ILE A 603 -5.60 -12.55 -21.85
CA ILE A 603 -6.86 -12.33 -21.11
C ILE A 603 -6.69 -11.25 -20.05
N LEU A 604 -5.58 -11.23 -19.30
CA LEU A 604 -5.29 -10.16 -18.34
C LEU A 604 -5.25 -8.79 -19.01
N ILE A 605 -4.58 -8.69 -20.17
CA ILE A 605 -4.49 -7.43 -20.91
C ILE A 605 -5.88 -7.01 -21.41
N VAL A 606 -6.63 -7.92 -22.03
CA VAL A 606 -7.99 -7.63 -22.53
C VAL A 606 -8.94 -7.26 -21.40
N ALA A 607 -8.93 -7.98 -20.27
CA ALA A 607 -9.77 -7.68 -19.11
C ALA A 607 -9.45 -6.30 -18.51
N ASN A 608 -8.18 -5.89 -18.50
CA ASN A 608 -7.76 -4.55 -18.06
C ASN A 608 -8.06 -3.45 -19.07
N LEU A 609 -8.13 -3.76 -20.37
CA LEU A 609 -8.48 -2.79 -21.40
C LEU A 609 -9.99 -2.59 -21.53
N TRP A 610 -10.79 -3.62 -21.22
CA TRP A 610 -12.25 -3.56 -21.21
C TRP A 610 -12.86 -3.14 -19.88
N SER A 611 -12.11 -3.16 -18.77
CA SER A 611 -12.62 -2.59 -17.53
C SER A 611 -12.84 -1.09 -17.69
N ALA A 612 -14.01 -0.58 -17.30
CA ALA A 612 -14.30 0.86 -17.20
C ALA A 612 -13.47 1.58 -16.11
N GLU A 613 -12.54 0.86 -15.49
CA GLU A 613 -11.65 1.34 -14.46
C GLU A 613 -10.33 1.84 -15.06
N PRO A 614 -9.68 2.84 -14.43
CA PRO A 614 -8.43 3.41 -14.89
C PRO A 614 -7.31 2.36 -15.00
N LEU A 615 -6.48 2.48 -16.04
CA LEU A 615 -5.45 1.51 -16.42
C LEU A 615 -4.55 1.10 -15.24
N THR A 616 -4.56 -0.20 -14.93
CA THR A 616 -3.65 -0.80 -13.95
C THR A 616 -2.19 -0.68 -14.39
N HIS A 617 -1.25 -0.89 -13.46
CA HIS A 617 0.19 -0.90 -13.76
C HIS A 617 0.55 -1.84 -14.92
N VAL A 618 -0.16 -2.96 -15.08
CA VAL A 618 0.04 -3.90 -16.20
C VAL A 618 -0.37 -3.27 -17.52
N GLY A 619 -1.50 -2.54 -17.55
CA GLY A 619 -1.95 -1.80 -18.74
C GLY A 619 -1.00 -0.66 -19.13
N LYS A 620 -0.41 0.03 -18.15
CA LYS A 620 0.60 1.08 -18.41
C LYS A 620 1.89 0.50 -19.01
N VAL A 621 2.38 -0.63 -18.48
CA VAL A 621 3.55 -1.32 -19.05
C VAL A 621 3.25 -1.87 -20.46
N ALA A 622 2.05 -2.41 -20.68
CA ALA A 622 1.63 -2.85 -22.01
C ALA A 622 1.65 -1.69 -23.02
N LYS A 623 1.15 -0.51 -22.64
CA LYS A 623 1.24 0.70 -23.48
C LYS A 623 2.69 1.12 -23.74
N GLN A 624 3.57 1.07 -22.73
CA GLN A 624 4.99 1.40 -22.90
C GLN A 624 5.72 0.42 -23.85
N ILE A 625 5.41 -0.87 -23.77
CA ILE A 625 5.91 -1.89 -24.70
C ILE A 625 5.42 -1.59 -26.12
N MET A 626 4.13 -1.27 -26.28
CA MET A 626 3.57 -0.91 -27.59
C MET A 626 4.17 0.38 -28.15
N ALA A 627 4.58 1.32 -27.29
CA ALA A 627 5.23 2.57 -27.67
C ALA A 627 6.73 2.42 -27.98
N GLY A 628 7.33 1.24 -27.73
CA GLY A 628 8.75 0.98 -28.00
C GLY A 628 9.73 1.60 -26.99
N ASP A 629 9.26 1.99 -25.80
CA ASP A 629 10.10 2.60 -24.76
C ASP A 629 10.86 1.53 -23.95
N TRP A 630 11.88 0.94 -24.59
CA TRP A 630 12.71 -0.11 -24.00
C TRP A 630 13.53 0.38 -22.81
N ALA A 631 13.88 1.68 -22.77
CA ALA A 631 14.62 2.29 -21.68
C ALA A 631 13.77 2.31 -20.39
N ALA A 632 12.50 2.74 -20.47
CA ALA A 632 11.60 2.70 -19.33
C ALA A 632 11.37 1.28 -18.80
N ILE A 633 11.26 0.29 -19.70
CA ILE A 633 11.11 -1.12 -19.31
C ILE A 633 12.34 -1.63 -18.56
N ALA A 634 13.54 -1.33 -19.07
CA ALA A 634 14.80 -1.72 -18.43
C ALA A 634 14.90 -1.13 -17.00
N GLN A 635 14.55 0.14 -16.83
CA GLN A 635 14.52 0.79 -15.51
C GLN A 635 13.49 0.17 -14.56
N ILE A 636 12.32 -0.26 -15.07
CA ILE A 636 11.33 -0.97 -14.26
C ILE A 636 11.90 -2.31 -13.77
N VAL A 637 12.54 -3.08 -14.64
CA VAL A 637 13.15 -4.37 -14.30
C VAL A 637 14.29 -4.20 -13.31
N GLU A 638 15.20 -3.25 -13.54
CA GLU A 638 16.32 -2.95 -12.64
C GLU A 638 15.82 -2.60 -11.23
N ARG A 639 14.80 -1.73 -11.13
CA ARG A 639 14.21 -1.35 -9.86
C ARG A 639 13.58 -2.54 -9.13
N LYS A 640 12.84 -3.39 -9.85
CA LYS A 640 12.27 -4.61 -9.25
C LYS A 640 13.35 -5.54 -8.72
N LEU A 641 14.43 -5.72 -9.49
CA LEU A 641 15.56 -6.54 -9.08
C LEU A 641 16.29 -5.95 -7.87
N ALA A 642 16.59 -4.65 -7.87
CA ALA A 642 17.25 -3.96 -6.78
C ALA A 642 16.43 -4.05 -5.48
N MET A 643 15.10 -3.92 -5.57
CA MET A 643 14.20 -4.13 -4.45
C MET A 643 14.33 -5.57 -3.92
N ASN A 644 14.21 -6.58 -4.79
CA ASN A 644 14.32 -7.98 -4.37
C ASN A 644 15.67 -8.28 -3.71
N VAL A 645 16.78 -7.77 -4.26
CA VAL A 645 18.12 -7.88 -3.65
C VAL A 645 18.18 -7.24 -2.28
N ARG A 646 17.58 -6.05 -2.11
CA ARG A 646 17.50 -5.37 -0.80
C ARG A 646 16.71 -6.20 0.21
N LEU A 647 15.55 -6.74 -0.15
CA LEU A 647 14.78 -7.60 0.77
C LEU A 647 15.50 -8.91 1.07
N ILE A 648 16.19 -9.52 0.11
CA ILE A 648 17.01 -10.71 0.34
C ILE A 648 18.02 -10.45 1.48
N ARG A 649 18.62 -9.25 1.54
CA ARG A 649 19.59 -8.89 2.58
C ARG A 649 18.97 -8.58 3.94
N VAL A 650 17.82 -7.89 3.98
CA VAL A 650 17.29 -7.30 5.23
C VAL A 650 16.10 -8.05 5.82
N SER A 651 15.30 -8.73 4.99
CA SER A 651 14.03 -9.35 5.43
C SER A 651 14.23 -10.66 6.19
N LEU A 652 13.46 -10.84 7.26
CA LEU A 652 13.39 -12.12 7.99
C LEU A 652 12.79 -13.23 7.12
N TRP A 653 11.88 -12.90 6.20
CA TRP A 653 11.33 -13.86 5.22
C TRP A 653 12.42 -14.50 4.37
N SER A 654 13.46 -13.73 4.01
CA SER A 654 14.62 -14.25 3.28
C SER A 654 15.35 -15.32 4.09
N LYS A 655 15.55 -15.09 5.39
CA LYS A 655 16.16 -16.08 6.29
C LYS A 655 15.29 -17.34 6.39
N GLY A 656 13.98 -17.18 6.56
CA GLY A 656 13.03 -18.31 6.56
C GLY A 656 13.06 -19.12 5.27
N PHE A 657 13.11 -18.43 4.12
CA PHE A 657 13.24 -19.06 2.80
C PHE A 657 14.55 -19.84 2.66
N PHE A 658 15.70 -19.25 3.01
CA PHE A 658 16.99 -19.95 2.92
C PHE A 658 17.07 -21.13 3.88
N VAL A 659 16.59 -21.01 5.11
CA VAL A 659 16.53 -22.14 6.06
C VAL A 659 15.65 -23.26 5.50
N SER A 660 14.52 -22.92 4.89
CA SER A 660 13.65 -23.89 4.21
C SER A 660 14.38 -24.58 3.05
N LEU A 661 15.09 -23.84 2.19
CA LEU A 661 15.87 -24.41 1.09
C LEU A 661 17.03 -25.28 1.58
N ILE A 662 17.73 -24.88 2.64
CA ILE A 662 18.81 -25.66 3.25
C ILE A 662 18.25 -26.98 3.79
N ALA A 663 17.15 -26.93 4.56
CA ALA A 663 16.52 -28.13 5.08
C ALA A 663 16.10 -29.08 3.95
N LEU A 664 15.45 -28.55 2.91
CA LEU A 664 15.03 -29.32 1.74
C LEU A 664 16.22 -29.87 0.94
N GLY A 665 17.28 -29.08 0.76
CA GLY A 665 18.50 -29.48 0.08
C GLY A 665 19.21 -30.60 0.82
N VAL A 666 19.36 -30.48 2.14
CA VAL A 666 19.93 -31.54 2.99
C VAL A 666 19.08 -32.81 2.90
N LEU A 667 17.75 -32.72 3.04
CA LEU A 667 16.87 -33.88 2.88
C LEU A 667 16.99 -34.51 1.48
N THR A 668 17.17 -33.71 0.43
CA THR A 668 17.24 -34.22 -0.94
C THR A 668 18.60 -34.86 -1.26
N PHE A 669 19.70 -34.18 -0.95
CA PHE A 669 21.04 -34.59 -1.36
C PHE A 669 21.70 -35.56 -0.38
N TRP A 670 21.56 -35.32 0.94
CA TRP A 670 22.14 -36.20 1.95
C TRP A 670 21.30 -37.44 2.25
N SER A 671 20.05 -37.45 1.80
CA SER A 671 19.21 -38.64 1.83
C SER A 671 18.51 -38.89 0.51
N GLY A 672 19.28 -39.07 -0.57
CA GLY A 672 18.72 -39.45 -1.88
C GLY A 672 17.73 -40.61 -1.81
N ARG A 673 17.92 -41.56 -0.86
CA ARG A 673 16.97 -42.66 -0.57
C ARG A 673 15.65 -42.22 0.09
N PHE A 674 15.65 -41.17 0.90
CA PHE A 674 14.45 -40.65 1.57
C PHE A 674 13.48 -40.02 0.56
N MET A 675 13.94 -39.10 -0.28
CA MET A 675 13.07 -38.48 -1.29
C MET A 675 12.59 -39.50 -2.32
N GLN A 676 13.40 -40.52 -2.63
CA GLN A 676 12.97 -41.65 -3.45
C GLN A 676 11.89 -42.49 -2.75
N HIS A 677 12.04 -42.78 -1.46
CA HIS A 677 11.04 -43.50 -0.68
C HIS A 677 9.73 -42.70 -0.59
N LEU A 678 9.81 -41.40 -0.31
CA LEU A 678 8.67 -40.50 -0.29
C LEU A 678 7.97 -40.44 -1.65
N ALA A 679 8.74 -40.46 -2.75
CA ALA A 679 8.19 -40.51 -4.10
C ALA A 679 7.51 -41.84 -4.45
N ARG A 680 7.92 -42.95 -3.82
CA ARG A 680 7.24 -44.26 -3.97
C ARG A 680 5.97 -44.32 -3.13
N LYS A 681 6.02 -43.81 -1.90
CA LYS A 681 4.92 -43.86 -0.95
C LYS A 681 3.83 -42.85 -1.25
N TRP A 682 4.21 -41.61 -1.56
CA TRP A 682 3.33 -40.49 -1.89
C TRP A 682 3.74 -39.77 -3.17
N PRO A 683 3.58 -40.41 -4.35
CA PRO A 683 4.03 -39.85 -5.63
C PRO A 683 3.37 -38.51 -5.98
N PHE A 684 2.10 -38.32 -5.61
CA PHE A 684 1.39 -37.09 -5.93
C PHE A 684 1.82 -35.94 -5.02
N LEU A 685 2.07 -36.21 -3.73
CA LEU A 685 2.67 -35.19 -2.84
C LEU A 685 4.02 -34.68 -3.34
N ILE A 686 4.92 -35.58 -3.80
CA ILE A 686 6.19 -35.15 -4.41
C ILE A 686 5.96 -34.35 -5.69
N GLY A 687 4.98 -34.73 -6.51
CA GLY A 687 4.58 -33.96 -7.69
C GLY A 687 4.12 -32.55 -7.33
N GLY A 688 3.30 -32.42 -6.28
CA GLY A 688 2.85 -31.15 -5.73
C GLY A 688 4.01 -30.31 -5.19
N PHE A 689 4.93 -30.89 -4.42
CA PHE A 689 6.11 -30.18 -3.91
C PHE A 689 6.97 -29.58 -5.02
N ARG A 690 7.12 -30.28 -6.16
CA ARG A 690 7.80 -29.72 -7.34
C ARG A 690 7.05 -28.52 -7.92
N GLY A 691 5.72 -28.56 -7.91
CA GLY A 691 4.86 -27.42 -8.25
C GLY A 691 5.04 -26.25 -7.30
N ILE A 692 5.08 -26.49 -5.99
CA ILE A 692 5.33 -25.47 -4.95
C ILE A 692 6.69 -24.81 -5.16
N VAL A 693 7.75 -25.58 -5.40
CA VAL A 693 9.08 -25.02 -5.70
C VAL A 693 9.05 -24.15 -6.96
N ALA A 694 8.40 -24.61 -8.04
CA ALA A 694 8.29 -23.84 -9.27
C ALA A 694 7.51 -22.53 -9.06
N GLY A 695 6.39 -22.59 -8.33
CA GLY A 695 5.59 -21.41 -7.96
C GLY A 695 6.36 -20.44 -7.07
N SER A 696 7.08 -20.93 -6.06
CA SER A 696 7.94 -20.12 -5.19
C SER A 696 9.06 -19.42 -5.97
N LEU A 697 9.75 -20.12 -6.87
CA LEU A 697 10.81 -19.52 -7.70
C LEU A 697 10.25 -18.52 -8.71
N ALA A 698 9.10 -18.81 -9.31
CA ALA A 698 8.41 -17.87 -10.19
C ALA A 698 7.97 -16.61 -9.41
N GLY A 699 7.39 -16.78 -8.21
CA GLY A 699 7.03 -15.69 -7.32
C GLY A 699 8.23 -14.83 -6.93
N LEU A 700 9.40 -15.44 -6.67
CA LEU A 700 10.64 -14.73 -6.39
C LEU A 700 11.06 -13.77 -7.52
N ILE A 701 10.87 -14.19 -8.77
CA ILE A 701 11.31 -13.45 -9.96
C ILE A 701 10.29 -12.41 -10.40
N LEU A 702 9.00 -12.77 -10.38
CA LEU A 702 7.95 -12.00 -11.08
C LEU A 702 7.30 -10.92 -10.21
N ASN A 703 7.39 -11.04 -8.88
CA ASN A 703 6.82 -10.07 -7.95
C ASN A 703 7.79 -8.98 -7.49
N ASP A 704 7.22 -7.83 -7.15
CA ASP A 704 7.96 -6.69 -6.61
C ASP A 704 8.61 -7.02 -5.25
N SER A 705 7.96 -7.81 -4.40
CA SER A 705 8.55 -8.38 -3.16
C SER A 705 8.54 -9.90 -3.23
N GLY A 706 9.18 -10.44 -4.26
CA GLY A 706 9.12 -11.87 -4.61
C GLY A 706 9.66 -12.79 -3.53
N ILE A 707 10.67 -12.37 -2.77
CA ILE A 707 11.21 -13.19 -1.67
C ILE A 707 10.17 -13.50 -0.59
N ILE A 708 9.21 -12.59 -0.38
CA ILE A 708 8.14 -12.80 0.60
C ILE A 708 7.18 -13.89 0.09
N SER A 709 6.70 -13.77 -1.16
CA SER A 709 5.82 -14.78 -1.78
C SER A 709 6.50 -16.16 -1.87
N ALA A 710 7.79 -16.18 -2.23
CA ALA A 710 8.58 -17.41 -2.26
C ALA A 710 8.68 -18.10 -0.89
N ALA A 711 8.96 -17.31 0.16
CA ALA A 711 9.07 -17.77 1.54
C ALA A 711 7.74 -18.34 2.07
N THR A 712 6.62 -17.66 1.82
CA THR A 712 5.31 -18.10 2.30
C THR A 712 4.72 -19.26 1.50
N SER A 713 5.16 -19.47 0.25
CA SER A 713 4.77 -20.66 -0.52
C SER A 713 5.61 -21.90 -0.14
N ILE A 714 6.93 -21.76 0.02
CA ILE A 714 7.82 -22.92 0.19
C ILE A 714 7.60 -23.67 1.51
N ILE A 715 7.03 -23.02 2.53
CA ILE A 715 6.71 -23.65 3.82
C ILE A 715 5.72 -24.81 3.67
N PHE A 716 4.83 -24.77 2.67
CA PHE A 716 3.89 -25.84 2.34
C PHE A 716 4.56 -27.07 1.73
N PHE A 717 5.87 -27.01 1.48
CA PHE A 717 6.73 -28.15 1.17
C PHE A 717 7.70 -28.47 2.32
N ALA A 718 8.43 -27.47 2.82
CA ALA A 718 9.49 -27.68 3.81
C ALA A 718 8.97 -28.34 5.11
N ILE A 719 7.84 -27.86 5.62
CA ILE A 719 7.24 -28.39 6.85
C ILE A 719 6.76 -29.84 6.65
N PRO A 720 5.90 -30.16 5.65
CA PRO A 720 5.48 -31.54 5.42
C PRO A 720 6.65 -32.51 5.16
N ALA A 721 7.66 -32.10 4.39
CA ALA A 721 8.81 -32.96 4.10
C ALA A 721 9.61 -33.30 5.36
N LEU A 722 9.87 -32.30 6.22
CA LEU A 722 10.62 -32.51 7.46
C LEU A 722 9.78 -33.26 8.51
N TYR A 723 8.48 -33.00 8.58
CA TYR A 723 7.54 -33.79 9.39
C TYR A 723 7.62 -35.27 9.01
N ALA A 724 7.52 -35.58 7.71
CA ALA A 724 7.58 -36.95 7.21
C ALA A 724 8.95 -37.61 7.44
N ALA A 725 10.02 -36.82 7.47
CA ALA A 725 11.37 -37.32 7.74
C ALA A 725 11.57 -37.72 9.21
N LEU A 726 10.85 -37.09 10.14
CA LEU A 726 10.91 -37.38 11.59
C LEU A 726 9.92 -38.46 12.04
N ASP A 727 8.88 -38.73 11.25
CA ASP A 727 7.96 -39.82 11.51
C ASP A 727 8.54 -41.16 11.04
N ASP A 728 9.13 -41.91 11.98
CA ASP A 728 9.68 -43.23 11.67
C ASP A 728 8.60 -44.21 11.17
N ARG A 729 7.31 -44.02 11.51
CA ARG A 729 6.20 -44.83 10.95
C ARG A 729 5.95 -44.52 9.47
N ALA A 730 6.34 -43.33 9.03
CA ALA A 730 6.35 -42.99 7.62
C ALA A 730 7.45 -43.78 6.86
N LEU A 731 8.50 -44.25 7.55
CA LEU A 731 9.70 -44.88 6.99
C LEU A 731 9.87 -46.38 7.32
N SER A 732 9.17 -46.92 8.33
CA SER A 732 9.46 -48.24 8.93
C SER A 732 8.70 -49.43 8.35
N ALA A 733 7.87 -49.25 7.31
CA ALA A 733 7.17 -50.37 6.65
C ALA A 733 8.10 -51.32 5.86
N ASP A 734 9.42 -51.13 5.94
CA ASP A 734 10.43 -51.79 5.10
C ASP A 734 11.61 -52.39 5.90
N ARG A 735 11.48 -52.56 7.23
CA ARG A 735 12.44 -53.40 8.00
C ARG A 735 12.05 -54.89 8.01
N SER A 736 10.97 -55.25 7.33
CA SER A 736 10.43 -56.61 7.24
C SER A 736 10.25 -57.10 5.80
N ALA A 737 10.98 -56.51 4.84
CA ALA A 737 11.04 -56.99 3.45
C ALA A 737 12.50 -57.27 3.05
#